data_AF-A0A1Y5KJC9-F1
#
_entry.id   AF-A0A1Y5KJC9-F1
#
_cell.length_a   1.000
_cell.length_b   1.000
_cell.length_c   1.000
_cell.angle_alpha   90.00
_cell.angle_beta   90.00
_cell.angle_gamma   90.00
#
_symmetry.space_group_name_H-M   'P 1'
#
loop_
_entity.id
_entity.type
_entity.pdbx_description
1 polymer ?
#
loop_
_entity_poly.entity_id
_entity_poly.type
_entity_poly.pdbx_seq_one_letter_code
_entity_poly.pdbx_strand_id
1 'polypeptide(L)'
;MLRKWMVYTALLALIVSGYAVRSWLQGEESFPVVSADAMDFGSGDGEGILFYADRLRKAEGSGILPYTGPPVVIEPAAYSAASAEATVRKGYDADLNEEVLHWTNGAGWVEWTVEIPADALYELELTYMPTKRDSSSSVFYALSIDGEIPFSEANGIELLKRWRDKDVPYRKDALGNEIRSMQVETVGWLTAPATNYAVSSVPLRLPLTKGVHTLRFAAQNESMSWGPIRLTAPEAIPAYAEYLERAGTSEQAGAPERADAPPAIETWYTLLEGERYEQKSHPSVQTGTINEPNVSPDGEGRLLYNVLDGQRWKRAGEWAEWTFEVPSAGWYEIDVKYYQGFVGKANAFRTVLIDGKTPFEELLHYPFPYNSKLEMHTLGSRAGEPYRFYLNKGEHTLRLVTDISPLNPVVLSMQEAIRKLYGIEQKLRKLTGDYGTNTGDANRTWDMMSYFPDLEDQLAGLRDQLKLSMDYLNGLNGQTNDTTESLKIGVAILDGLLEEINQIPNRLGKFPDLQMRIGTWMDKMANGGMSADYIVVRSPSAVHPYKETSTLSKVSYTLINFARTFYLNYNARDLNDKDAIEIWVGRGRDYASLLQEMIDQSFTPQTGIAVNVNFMPDANALTLSNAGGDQPDVALGLVQDMPVDYAMREASVDLTQFANFEEVAERFHPGVMRSFGYKNGVYALPETQSYHLLFYRKSIMKELELEAPDTWEDLQRILPTLQENGMQFYYNAKDFVPFFYQNDVEFYSPDGREAAFDTEAAYTSFSLWTELFGKYDLPQEVPAFFQHFKLGTMPIGVSDFNTYVQLLTSAPEILGDWEIAPMPGTVQEDGSVARWAMNTMTAAMILNKSDKKEQAWRFIDWWTSTDVQLEYGNAIESFYGPEYRWNTANMKAMAAMPWPAEHIAAIKEQNRWNRNVPFLPGGYLLAREMEFAFNRTIVQKIPAKDSLDTSFVAMAREIARKQQDLGIRNGQRLDFPVVDQPYDWGETPK
;
A
#
# COMPACT_ATOMS: atom_id res chain seq x y z
N MET A 1 -43.50 27.81 31.38
CA MET A 1 -42.06 27.83 31.03
C MET A 1 -41.16 27.38 32.17
N LEU A 2 -41.26 27.94 33.39
CA LEU A 2 -40.40 27.55 34.53
C LEU A 2 -40.37 26.04 34.83
N ARG A 3 -41.50 25.35 34.74
CA ARG A 3 -41.60 23.90 35.02
C ARG A 3 -40.88 23.04 33.97
N LYS A 4 -40.86 23.46 32.70
CA LYS A 4 -40.08 22.79 31.64
C LYS A 4 -38.59 23.07 31.81
N TRP A 5 -38.23 24.31 32.13
CA TRP A 5 -36.84 24.68 32.41
C TRP A 5 -36.26 23.86 33.55
N MET A 6 -36.94 23.76 34.70
CA MET A 6 -36.49 22.93 35.83
C MET A 6 -36.31 21.45 35.46
N VAL A 7 -37.20 20.89 34.64
CA VAL A 7 -37.08 19.49 34.20
C VAL A 7 -35.87 19.30 33.28
N TYR A 8 -35.62 20.23 32.35
CA TYR A 8 -34.42 20.18 31.51
C TYR A 8 -33.14 20.40 32.30
N THR A 9 -33.11 21.32 33.28
CA THR A 9 -31.93 21.53 34.14
C THR A 9 -31.68 20.31 35.05
N ALA A 10 -32.74 19.66 35.56
CA ALA A 10 -32.61 18.44 36.35
C ALA A 10 -32.14 17.24 35.51
N LEU A 11 -32.61 17.11 34.26
CA LEU A 11 -32.12 16.11 33.30
C LEU A 11 -30.66 16.35 32.93
N LEU A 12 -30.28 17.61 32.67
CA LEU A 12 -28.89 17.96 32.38
C LEU A 12 -28.00 17.67 33.59
N ALA A 13 -28.46 18.02 34.81
CA ALA A 13 -27.75 17.72 36.04
C ALA A 13 -27.61 16.21 36.27
N LEU A 14 -28.63 15.41 35.97
CA LEU A 14 -28.59 13.94 36.04
C LEU A 14 -27.64 13.32 34.99
N ILE A 15 -27.59 13.87 33.78
CA ILE A 15 -26.66 13.42 32.74
C ILE A 15 -25.22 13.79 33.14
N VAL A 16 -24.99 15.02 33.60
CA VAL A 16 -23.67 15.49 34.04
C VAL A 16 -23.21 14.73 35.29
N SER A 17 -24.09 14.48 36.26
CA SER A 17 -23.76 13.66 37.43
C SER A 17 -23.62 12.18 37.07
N GLY A 18 -24.35 11.66 36.09
CA GLY A 18 -24.12 10.33 35.52
C GLY A 18 -22.75 10.20 34.85
N TYR A 19 -22.31 11.21 34.10
CA TYR A 19 -20.96 11.28 33.53
C TYR A 19 -19.88 11.45 34.60
N ALA A 20 -20.11 12.30 35.60
CA ALA A 20 -19.18 12.51 36.71
C ALA A 20 -19.04 11.25 37.58
N VAL A 21 -20.14 10.57 37.90
CA VAL A 21 -20.13 9.30 38.65
C VAL A 21 -19.50 8.18 37.83
N ARG A 22 -19.73 8.11 36.51
CA ARG A 22 -19.06 7.14 35.62
C ARG A 22 -17.55 7.40 35.52
N SER A 23 -17.15 8.67 35.44
CA SER A 23 -15.74 9.10 35.47
C SER A 23 -15.08 8.86 36.83
N TRP A 24 -15.84 8.92 37.93
CA TRP A 24 -15.34 8.67 39.29
C TRP A 24 -15.33 7.18 39.67
N LEU A 25 -16.16 6.36 39.00
CA LEU A 25 -16.21 4.90 39.16
C LEU A 25 -15.29 4.14 38.19
N GLN A 26 -14.80 4.78 37.13
CA GLN A 26 -13.65 4.29 36.38
C GLN A 26 -12.41 4.50 37.26
N GLY A 27 -12.02 3.47 38.02
CA GLY A 27 -10.68 3.44 38.59
C GLY A 27 -9.64 3.61 37.49
N GLU A 28 -8.45 4.11 37.82
CA GLU A 28 -7.32 4.07 36.90
C GLU A 28 -7.13 2.60 36.47
N GLU A 29 -7.51 2.28 35.23
CA GLU A 29 -7.20 0.97 34.65
C GLU A 29 -5.68 0.92 34.52
N SER A 30 -5.04 0.18 35.42
CA SER A 30 -3.61 -0.07 35.34
C SER A 30 -3.36 -1.11 34.26
N PHE A 31 -2.74 -0.71 33.15
CA PHE A 31 -2.31 -1.64 32.11
C PHE A 31 -0.91 -2.17 32.46
N PRO A 32 -0.76 -3.48 32.76
CA PRO A 32 0.52 -4.03 33.14
C PRO A 32 1.51 -3.95 31.97
N VAL A 33 2.77 -3.65 32.27
CA VAL A 33 3.85 -3.73 31.28
C VAL A 33 4.20 -5.21 31.09
N VAL A 34 3.85 -5.75 29.94
CA VAL A 34 4.22 -7.10 29.52
C VAL A 34 5.57 -7.05 28.82
N SER A 35 6.47 -7.99 29.13
CA SER A 35 7.75 -8.09 28.39
C SER A 35 7.52 -8.68 27.00
N ALA A 36 8.26 -8.17 26.01
CA ALA A 36 8.31 -8.78 24.68
C ALA A 36 8.80 -10.24 24.73
N ASP A 37 9.57 -10.63 25.75
CA ASP A 37 10.05 -12.01 25.94
C ASP A 37 8.96 -13.01 26.33
N ALA A 38 7.80 -12.53 26.78
CA ALA A 38 6.68 -13.41 27.08
C ALA A 38 5.94 -13.91 25.81
N MET A 39 6.20 -13.29 24.65
CA MET A 39 5.48 -13.58 23.42
C MET A 39 6.05 -14.78 22.68
N ASP A 40 5.14 -15.54 22.06
CA ASP A 40 5.47 -16.61 21.13
C ASP A 40 5.53 -16.05 19.69
N PHE A 41 6.69 -16.19 19.05
CA PHE A 41 6.97 -15.76 17.68
C PHE A 41 7.03 -16.93 16.68
N GLY A 42 6.85 -18.17 17.15
CA GLY A 42 7.11 -19.37 16.35
C GLY A 42 8.61 -19.68 16.21
N SER A 43 8.96 -20.58 15.28
CA SER A 43 10.34 -21.06 15.07
C SER A 43 11.09 -20.35 13.92
N GLY A 44 10.55 -19.24 13.41
CA GLY A 44 11.06 -18.52 12.24
C GLY A 44 9.96 -18.08 11.28
N ASP A 45 10.39 -17.57 10.14
CA ASP A 45 9.53 -17.29 9.00
C ASP A 45 9.04 -18.59 8.32
N GLY A 46 8.25 -18.43 7.25
CA GLY A 46 7.72 -19.57 6.49
C GLY A 46 8.78 -20.48 5.88
N GLU A 47 10.05 -20.06 5.84
CA GLU A 47 11.19 -20.80 5.29
C GLU A 47 12.12 -21.38 6.39
N GLY A 48 11.74 -21.20 7.67
CA GLY A 48 12.52 -21.69 8.82
C GLY A 48 13.72 -20.81 9.18
N ILE A 49 13.82 -19.59 8.64
CA ILE A 49 14.84 -18.61 9.03
C ILE A 49 14.34 -17.88 10.27
N LEU A 50 15.18 -17.82 11.31
CA LEU A 50 14.84 -17.11 12.54
C LEU A 50 14.69 -15.60 12.30
N PHE A 51 13.70 -14.98 12.94
CA PHE A 51 13.58 -13.52 13.00
C PHE A 51 14.77 -12.91 13.76
N TYR A 52 15.07 -11.63 13.47
CA TYR A 52 16.17 -10.89 14.07
C TYR A 52 16.13 -10.94 15.61
N ALA A 53 14.94 -10.74 16.19
CA ALA A 53 14.76 -10.75 17.64
C ALA A 53 15.18 -12.09 18.27
N ASP A 54 14.82 -13.21 17.66
CA ASP A 54 15.18 -14.55 18.17
C ASP A 54 16.67 -14.86 17.97
N ARG A 55 17.25 -14.42 16.85
CA ARG A 55 18.70 -14.55 16.63
C ARG A 55 19.50 -13.77 17.65
N LEU A 56 19.12 -12.52 17.92
CA LEU A 56 19.80 -11.68 18.89
C LEU A 56 19.68 -12.28 20.29
N ARG A 57 18.46 -12.67 20.71
CA ARG A 57 18.22 -13.32 22.01
C ARG A 57 19.05 -14.60 22.18
N LYS A 58 19.15 -15.43 21.14
CA LYS A 58 19.96 -16.66 21.17
C LYS A 58 21.46 -16.36 21.29
N ALA A 59 21.94 -15.33 20.61
CA ALA A 59 23.34 -14.90 20.69
C ALA A 59 23.69 -14.37 22.08
N GLU A 60 22.85 -13.48 22.63
CA GLU A 60 23.01 -12.91 23.98
C GLU A 60 22.90 -14.00 25.06
N GLY A 61 21.93 -14.91 24.94
CA GLY A 61 21.78 -16.06 25.84
C GLY A 61 22.95 -17.05 25.79
N SER A 62 23.73 -17.03 24.71
CA SER A 62 24.98 -17.81 24.57
C SER A 62 26.21 -17.06 25.08
N GLY A 63 26.05 -15.83 25.59
CA GLY A 63 27.13 -15.01 26.16
C GLY A 63 27.95 -14.23 25.14
N ILE A 64 27.48 -14.07 23.90
CA ILE A 64 28.14 -13.22 22.90
C ILE A 64 27.95 -11.76 23.29
N LEU A 65 29.04 -11.00 23.40
CA LEU A 65 29.04 -9.59 23.80
C LEU A 65 29.19 -8.65 22.59
N PRO A 66 28.81 -7.36 22.72
CA PRO A 66 29.13 -6.33 21.73
C PRO A 66 30.63 -6.25 21.42
N TYR A 67 30.97 -6.07 20.15
CA TYR A 67 32.35 -5.83 19.72
C TYR A 67 32.87 -4.52 20.30
N THR A 68 34.16 -4.47 20.66
CA THR A 68 34.79 -3.30 21.31
C THR A 68 36.10 -2.85 20.63
N GLY A 69 36.49 -3.51 19.53
CA GLY A 69 37.71 -3.17 18.79
C GLY A 69 37.49 -2.14 17.67
N PRO A 70 38.53 -1.86 16.87
CA PRO A 70 38.44 -0.94 15.73
C PRO A 70 37.57 -1.54 14.60
N PRO A 71 36.93 -0.71 13.76
CA PRO A 71 36.13 -1.20 12.64
C PRO A 71 36.91 -2.15 11.72
N VAL A 72 36.30 -3.27 11.34
CA VAL A 72 36.82 -4.14 10.28
C VAL A 72 36.37 -3.55 8.95
N VAL A 73 37.33 -3.01 8.18
CA VAL A 73 37.05 -2.36 6.90
C VAL A 73 37.18 -3.38 5.77
N ILE A 74 36.16 -3.45 4.93
CA ILE A 74 36.11 -4.29 3.74
C ILE A 74 36.16 -3.34 2.53
N GLU A 75 37.23 -3.47 1.74
CA GLU A 75 37.39 -2.71 0.51
C GLU A 75 36.41 -3.25 -0.56
N PRO A 76 35.50 -2.42 -1.10
CA PRO A 76 34.45 -2.90 -2.00
C PRO A 76 35.04 -3.48 -3.29
N ALA A 77 36.16 -2.94 -3.77
CA ALA A 77 36.86 -3.42 -4.95
C ALA A 77 37.61 -4.76 -4.73
N ALA A 78 37.79 -5.20 -3.48
CA ALA A 78 38.49 -6.44 -3.12
C ALA A 78 37.57 -7.67 -2.97
N TYR A 79 36.40 -7.67 -3.65
CA TYR A 79 35.48 -8.81 -3.63
C TYR A 79 36.17 -10.12 -4.09
N SER A 80 35.81 -11.23 -3.45
CA SER A 80 36.37 -12.57 -3.70
C SER A 80 35.62 -13.30 -4.81
N ALA A 81 34.32 -13.07 -4.96
CA ALA A 81 33.49 -13.66 -6.01
C ALA A 81 32.31 -12.77 -6.40
N ALA A 82 31.78 -12.96 -7.61
CA ALA A 82 30.53 -12.37 -8.07
C ALA A 82 29.81 -13.36 -8.98
N SER A 83 28.48 -13.35 -8.97
CA SER A 83 27.64 -14.17 -9.84
C SER A 83 27.78 -13.79 -11.32
N ALA A 84 27.43 -14.70 -12.24
CA ALA A 84 27.47 -14.42 -13.68
C ALA A 84 26.48 -13.30 -14.09
N GLU A 85 25.40 -13.15 -13.33
CA GLU A 85 24.37 -12.15 -13.52
C GLU A 85 24.80 -10.76 -13.03
N ALA A 86 25.85 -10.65 -12.19
CA ALA A 86 26.29 -9.38 -11.62
C ALA A 86 27.20 -8.62 -12.59
N THR A 87 26.81 -7.40 -12.96
CA THR A 87 27.65 -6.51 -13.76
C THR A 87 28.38 -5.55 -12.83
N VAL A 88 29.64 -5.86 -12.51
CA VAL A 88 30.47 -5.07 -11.61
C VAL A 88 31.69 -4.48 -12.29
N ARG A 89 32.04 -3.24 -11.92
CA ARG A 89 33.23 -2.55 -12.39
C ARG A 89 33.93 -1.87 -11.22
N LYS A 90 35.23 -2.13 -11.06
CA LYS A 90 36.09 -1.42 -10.11
C LYS A 90 36.39 -0.01 -10.62
N GLY A 91 36.39 0.96 -9.73
CA GLY A 91 36.70 2.36 -10.02
C GLY A 91 37.40 3.02 -8.84
N TYR A 92 37.95 4.21 -9.08
CA TYR A 92 38.41 5.09 -8.02
C TYR A 92 37.50 6.31 -8.00
N ASP A 93 36.98 6.64 -6.82
CA ASP A 93 36.11 7.80 -6.63
C ASP A 93 36.89 8.94 -5.95
N ALA A 94 36.90 10.10 -6.59
CA ALA A 94 37.67 11.25 -6.12
C ALA A 94 37.06 11.91 -4.87
N ASP A 95 35.75 11.80 -4.68
CA ASP A 95 35.04 12.42 -3.56
C ASP A 95 35.22 11.61 -2.28
N LEU A 96 35.21 10.27 -2.39
CA LEU A 96 35.58 9.39 -1.28
C LEU A 96 37.09 9.26 -1.08
N ASN A 97 37.89 9.52 -2.12
CA ASN A 97 39.32 9.23 -2.14
C ASN A 97 39.62 7.73 -1.88
N GLU A 98 38.76 6.84 -2.38
CA GLU A 98 38.80 5.38 -2.14
C GLU A 98 38.53 4.60 -3.44
N GLU A 99 38.95 3.33 -3.47
CA GLU A 99 38.46 2.40 -4.50
C GLU A 99 36.99 2.03 -4.23
N VAL A 100 36.19 2.02 -5.29
CA VAL A 100 34.75 1.78 -5.26
C VAL A 100 34.37 0.65 -6.21
N LEU A 101 33.23 0.02 -5.93
CA LEU A 101 32.63 -0.99 -6.80
C LEU A 101 31.35 -0.42 -7.41
N HIS A 102 31.33 -0.24 -8.73
CA HIS A 102 30.12 0.11 -9.47
C HIS A 102 29.38 -1.17 -9.85
N TRP A 103 28.22 -1.40 -9.24
CA TRP A 103 27.34 -2.53 -9.56
C TRP A 103 26.16 -2.03 -10.41
N THR A 104 26.32 -2.10 -11.73
CA THR A 104 25.58 -1.22 -12.66
C THR A 104 24.22 -1.75 -13.13
N ASN A 105 23.92 -3.02 -12.89
CA ASN A 105 22.68 -3.64 -13.35
C ASN A 105 21.67 -3.98 -12.24
N GLY A 106 22.07 -3.92 -10.96
CA GLY A 106 21.17 -4.22 -9.85
C GLY A 106 20.67 -5.67 -9.81
N ALA A 107 21.46 -6.61 -10.32
CA ALA A 107 21.15 -8.03 -10.33
C ALA A 107 22.35 -8.89 -9.92
N GLY A 108 22.08 -10.12 -9.50
CA GLY A 108 23.10 -11.08 -9.07
C GLY A 108 23.57 -10.86 -7.63
N TRP A 109 24.73 -11.41 -7.29
CA TRP A 109 25.37 -11.24 -5.99
C TRP A 109 26.88 -10.96 -6.09
N VAL A 110 27.42 -10.29 -5.08
CA VAL A 110 28.86 -10.05 -4.89
C VAL A 110 29.24 -10.49 -3.48
N GLU A 111 30.40 -11.10 -3.34
CA GLU A 111 30.88 -11.71 -2.10
C GLU A 111 32.29 -11.23 -1.74
N TRP A 112 32.51 -11.02 -0.44
CA TRP A 112 33.80 -10.64 0.14
C TRP A 112 34.21 -11.66 1.18
N THR A 113 35.51 -11.88 1.31
CA THR A 113 36.09 -12.64 2.41
C THR A 113 36.60 -11.67 3.47
N VAL A 114 36.18 -11.84 4.72
CA VAL A 114 36.53 -10.97 5.83
C VAL A 114 37.10 -11.78 6.99
N GLU A 115 38.16 -11.27 7.62
CA GLU A 115 38.72 -11.84 8.85
C GLU A 115 38.12 -11.13 10.07
N ILE A 116 37.34 -11.87 10.84
CA ILE A 116 36.67 -11.40 12.05
C ILE A 116 37.59 -11.60 13.25
N PRO A 117 37.89 -10.52 14.02
CA PRO A 117 38.93 -10.57 15.05
C PRO A 117 38.49 -11.25 16.36
N ALA A 118 37.18 -11.27 16.65
CA ALA A 118 36.63 -11.78 17.90
C ALA A 118 35.18 -12.27 17.74
N ASP A 119 34.79 -13.26 18.55
CA ASP A 119 33.39 -13.68 18.74
C ASP A 119 32.62 -12.52 19.38
N ALA A 120 31.76 -11.84 18.62
CA ALA A 120 31.06 -10.65 19.10
C ALA A 120 29.83 -10.30 18.24
N LEU A 121 29.02 -9.37 18.75
CA LEU A 121 27.98 -8.67 17.98
C LEU A 121 28.60 -7.46 17.28
N TYR A 122 28.49 -7.41 15.95
CA TYR A 122 28.97 -6.31 15.10
C TYR A 122 27.78 -5.57 14.49
N GLU A 123 27.93 -4.29 14.21
CA GLU A 123 27.02 -3.53 13.35
C GLU A 123 27.61 -3.40 11.95
N LEU A 124 26.75 -3.39 10.94
CA LEU A 124 27.16 -3.23 9.55
C LEU A 124 26.96 -1.76 9.15
N GLU A 125 28.02 -1.07 8.75
CA GLU A 125 28.00 0.26 8.16
C GLU A 125 28.30 0.15 6.67
N LEU A 126 27.46 0.78 5.85
CA LEU A 126 27.55 0.74 4.40
C LEU A 126 27.77 2.15 3.86
N THR A 127 28.80 2.31 3.04
CA THR A 127 28.97 3.51 2.19
C THR A 127 28.48 3.20 0.79
N TYR A 128 27.49 3.93 0.29
CA TYR A 128 26.85 3.63 -0.98
C TYR A 128 26.33 4.88 -1.71
N MET A 129 26.13 4.74 -3.02
CA MET A 129 25.51 5.76 -3.87
C MET A 129 24.56 5.09 -4.87
N PRO A 130 23.25 5.33 -4.77
CA PRO A 130 22.28 4.89 -5.78
C PRO A 130 22.61 5.46 -7.16
N THR A 131 22.49 4.63 -8.20
CA THR A 131 22.88 5.03 -9.57
C THR A 131 21.73 5.17 -10.56
N LYS A 132 20.58 4.55 -10.27
CA LYS A 132 19.35 4.67 -11.07
C LYS A 132 18.63 5.98 -10.73
N ARG A 133 18.58 6.91 -11.69
CA ARG A 133 18.03 8.27 -11.48
C ARG A 133 16.52 8.38 -11.66
N ASP A 134 15.93 7.55 -12.50
CA ASP A 134 14.49 7.61 -12.81
C ASP A 134 13.67 6.64 -11.94
N SER A 135 14.05 6.50 -10.66
CA SER A 135 13.33 5.60 -9.74
C SER A 135 13.09 6.23 -8.38
N SER A 136 11.82 6.25 -7.98
CA SER A 136 11.35 6.66 -6.66
C SER A 136 11.41 5.56 -5.62
N SER A 137 11.76 4.32 -5.99
CA SER A 137 11.79 3.18 -5.06
C SER A 137 13.01 3.24 -4.14
N SER A 138 12.83 2.73 -2.92
CA SER A 138 13.94 2.35 -2.03
C SER A 138 14.78 1.24 -2.67
N VAL A 139 16.06 1.15 -2.29
CA VAL A 139 16.95 0.11 -2.81
C VAL A 139 17.13 -0.99 -1.77
N PHE A 140 17.03 -2.25 -2.18
CA PHE A 140 17.15 -3.39 -1.28
C PHE A 140 18.26 -4.34 -1.71
N TYR A 141 19.03 -4.80 -0.73
CA TYR A 141 20.03 -5.85 -0.90
C TYR A 141 19.85 -6.91 0.18
N ALA A 142 19.82 -8.17 -0.22
CA ALA A 142 19.87 -9.28 0.74
C ALA A 142 21.30 -9.50 1.22
N LEU A 143 21.47 -9.78 2.50
CA LEU A 143 22.72 -10.14 3.12
C LEU A 143 22.74 -11.63 3.47
N SER A 144 23.80 -12.33 3.06
CA SER A 144 24.11 -13.68 3.54
C SER A 144 25.51 -13.73 4.13
N ILE A 145 25.67 -14.52 5.19
CA ILE A 145 26.94 -14.78 5.87
C ILE A 145 27.20 -16.29 5.76
N ASP A 146 28.34 -16.68 5.22
CA ASP A 146 28.71 -18.09 5.02
C ASP A 146 27.67 -18.90 4.21
N GLY A 147 27.02 -18.22 3.26
CA GLY A 147 26.01 -18.81 2.39
C GLY A 147 24.61 -18.91 3.01
N GLU A 148 24.42 -18.47 4.26
CA GLU A 148 23.13 -18.47 4.95
C GLU A 148 22.64 -17.05 5.24
N ILE A 149 21.33 -16.84 5.18
CA ILE A 149 20.70 -15.59 5.61
C ILE A 149 20.72 -15.56 7.15
N PRO A 150 21.34 -14.55 7.79
CA PRO A 150 21.55 -14.57 9.23
C PRO A 150 20.25 -14.51 10.03
N PHE A 151 19.27 -13.74 9.55
CA PHE A 151 17.90 -13.62 10.06
C PHE A 151 16.97 -13.15 8.94
N SER A 152 15.66 -13.38 9.06
CA SER A 152 14.66 -13.11 8.01
C SER A 152 14.75 -11.68 7.44
N GLU A 153 14.94 -10.68 8.30
CA GLU A 153 15.04 -9.27 7.93
C GLU A 153 16.33 -8.92 7.15
N ALA A 154 17.30 -9.84 7.06
CA ALA A 154 18.47 -9.68 6.19
C ALA A 154 18.18 -10.01 4.72
N ASN A 155 17.00 -10.55 4.38
CA ASN A 155 16.57 -10.75 3.00
C ASN A 155 16.31 -9.44 2.23
N GLY A 156 16.17 -8.32 2.94
CA GLY A 156 16.00 -7.01 2.34
C GLY A 156 16.48 -5.91 3.27
N ILE A 157 17.78 -5.63 3.26
CA ILE A 157 18.32 -4.45 3.93
C ILE A 157 18.01 -3.24 3.05
N GLU A 158 17.21 -2.31 3.58
CA GLU A 158 16.82 -1.08 2.90
C GLU A 158 17.97 -0.07 2.92
N LEU A 159 18.37 0.40 1.74
CA LEU A 159 19.36 1.44 1.52
C LEU A 159 18.63 2.67 0.97
N LEU A 160 18.35 3.61 1.88
CA LEU A 160 17.52 4.77 1.61
C LEU A 160 18.22 5.76 0.68
N LYS A 161 17.43 6.32 -0.24
CA LYS A 161 17.80 7.52 -1.01
C LYS A 161 17.51 8.76 -0.16
N ARG A 162 18.02 9.92 -0.58
CA ARG A 162 17.66 11.20 0.02
C ARG A 162 16.88 12.02 -0.97
N TRP A 163 15.82 12.65 -0.50
CA TRP A 163 14.90 13.44 -1.33
C TRP A 163 14.67 14.81 -0.73
N ARG A 164 14.31 15.77 -1.58
CA ARG A 164 13.82 17.07 -1.18
C ARG A 164 12.83 17.60 -2.20
N ASP A 165 12.09 18.62 -1.79
CA ASP A 165 11.21 19.34 -2.70
C ASP A 165 12.05 20.22 -3.64
N LYS A 166 11.75 20.15 -4.94
CA LYS A 166 12.39 20.96 -5.98
C LYS A 166 12.13 22.46 -5.81
N ASP A 167 10.88 22.83 -5.55
CA ASP A 167 10.40 24.20 -5.49
C ASP A 167 10.08 24.55 -4.03
N VAL A 168 10.88 25.43 -3.40
CA VAL A 168 10.64 25.92 -2.04
C VAL A 168 10.91 27.43 -2.01
N PRO A 169 9.91 28.31 -1.76
CA PRO A 169 8.49 28.02 -1.47
C PRO A 169 7.72 27.44 -2.67
N TYR A 170 6.63 26.72 -2.39
CA TYR A 170 5.79 26.11 -3.41
C TYR A 170 5.19 27.15 -4.38
N ARG A 171 5.09 26.76 -5.65
CA ARG A 171 4.37 27.54 -6.67
C ARG A 171 2.90 27.66 -6.28
N LYS A 172 2.24 28.73 -6.70
CA LYS A 172 0.82 28.94 -6.46
C LYS A 172 0.04 29.01 -7.77
N ASP A 173 -1.16 28.45 -7.78
CA ASP A 173 -2.11 28.59 -8.88
C ASP A 173 -2.73 30.00 -8.92
N ALA A 174 -3.61 30.25 -9.90
CA ALA A 174 -4.29 31.53 -10.04
C ALA A 174 -5.22 31.89 -8.86
N LEU A 175 -5.62 30.91 -8.05
CA LEU A 175 -6.44 31.09 -6.83
C LEU A 175 -5.60 31.32 -5.57
N GLY A 176 -4.27 31.21 -5.70
CA GLY A 176 -3.33 31.27 -4.59
C GLY A 176 -3.25 29.99 -3.78
N ASN A 177 -3.77 28.86 -4.29
CA ASN A 177 -3.50 27.53 -3.73
C ASN A 177 -2.08 27.12 -4.09
N GLU A 178 -1.40 26.41 -3.19
CA GLU A 178 -0.10 25.84 -3.47
C GLU A 178 -0.22 24.63 -4.40
N ILE A 179 0.69 24.59 -5.38
CA ILE A 179 0.90 23.48 -6.29
C ILE A 179 2.02 22.65 -5.70
N ARG A 180 1.81 21.33 -5.64
CA ARG A 180 2.77 20.41 -5.04
C ARG A 180 4.10 20.45 -5.77
N SER A 181 5.20 20.51 -5.03
CA SER A 181 6.53 20.45 -5.63
C SER A 181 6.88 19.04 -6.09
N MET A 182 7.60 18.97 -7.22
CA MET A 182 8.33 17.77 -7.64
C MET A 182 9.32 17.34 -6.55
N GLN A 183 9.57 16.03 -6.50
CA GLN A 183 10.55 15.41 -5.63
C GLN A 183 11.85 15.22 -6.41
N VAL A 184 12.97 15.65 -5.85
CA VAL A 184 14.29 15.46 -6.46
C VAL A 184 15.21 14.70 -5.51
N GLU A 185 15.94 13.73 -6.06
CA GLU A 185 16.96 12.98 -5.32
C GLU A 185 18.15 13.90 -5.02
N THR A 186 18.62 13.89 -3.77
CA THR A 186 19.90 14.49 -3.38
C THR A 186 21.01 13.49 -3.68
N VAL A 187 21.67 13.69 -4.82
CA VAL A 187 22.73 12.79 -5.31
C VAL A 187 24.01 12.95 -4.48
N GLY A 188 24.55 11.83 -4.00
CA GLY A 188 25.87 11.78 -3.36
C GLY A 188 26.12 10.45 -2.65
N TRP A 189 27.33 10.31 -2.11
CA TRP A 189 27.69 9.19 -1.24
C TRP A 189 27.00 9.30 0.10
N LEU A 190 26.43 8.19 0.56
CA LEU A 190 25.77 8.04 1.84
C LEU A 190 26.55 7.01 2.67
N THR A 191 26.81 7.32 3.93
CA THR A 191 27.29 6.34 4.92
C THR A 191 26.22 6.18 5.97
N ALA A 192 25.73 4.96 6.14
CA ALA A 192 24.69 4.65 7.12
C ALA A 192 24.85 3.23 7.66
N PRO A 193 24.48 3.00 8.94
CA PRO A 193 24.35 1.65 9.46
C PRO A 193 23.16 0.92 8.80
N ALA A 194 23.25 -0.41 8.74
CA ALA A 194 22.14 -1.26 8.35
C ALA A 194 21.06 -1.22 9.44
N THR A 195 19.96 -0.55 9.17
CA THR A 195 18.84 -0.35 10.12
C THR A 195 17.56 -0.94 9.57
N ASN A 196 16.69 -1.42 10.45
CA ASN A 196 15.31 -1.74 10.12
C ASN A 196 14.40 -1.33 11.28
N TYR A 197 13.82 -0.14 11.18
CA TYR A 197 12.96 0.45 12.19
C TYR A 197 11.58 -0.25 12.33
N ALA A 198 11.30 -1.27 11.51
CA ALA A 198 10.15 -2.14 11.74
C ALA A 198 10.46 -3.15 12.86
N VAL A 199 11.73 -3.48 13.12
CA VAL A 199 12.14 -4.52 14.08
C VAL A 199 13.10 -4.04 15.16
N SER A 200 13.85 -2.96 14.94
CA SER A 200 14.77 -2.39 15.91
C SER A 200 14.96 -0.88 15.75
N SER A 201 14.94 -0.13 16.87
CA SER A 201 15.29 1.30 16.91
C SER A 201 16.79 1.57 16.75
N VAL A 202 17.63 0.55 16.82
CA VAL A 202 19.09 0.63 16.69
C VAL A 202 19.55 -0.17 15.46
N PRO A 203 20.78 0.05 14.96
CA PRO A 203 21.33 -0.77 13.89
C PRO A 203 21.23 -2.28 14.16
N LEU A 204 21.03 -3.04 13.10
CA LEU A 204 20.95 -4.50 13.16
C LEU A 204 22.31 -5.08 13.54
N ARG A 205 22.31 -5.97 14.53
CA ARG A 205 23.51 -6.60 15.07
C ARG A 205 23.72 -7.99 14.48
N LEU A 206 24.92 -8.23 13.96
CA LEU A 206 25.36 -9.49 13.37
C LEU A 206 26.21 -10.27 14.39
N PRO A 207 25.76 -11.45 14.86
CA PRO A 207 26.60 -12.34 15.66
C PRO A 207 27.62 -13.02 14.74
N LEU A 208 28.89 -12.72 14.92
CA LEU A 208 30.00 -13.28 14.14
C LEU A 208 30.98 -13.98 15.06
N THR A 209 31.51 -15.12 14.61
CA THR A 209 32.61 -15.80 15.30
C THR A 209 33.95 -15.27 14.81
N LYS A 210 35.00 -15.44 15.60
CA LYS A 210 36.37 -15.16 15.20
C LYS A 210 36.78 -16.14 14.10
N GLY A 211 37.31 -15.61 13.01
CA GLY A 211 37.78 -16.41 11.89
C GLY A 211 37.49 -15.77 10.55
N VAL A 212 37.64 -16.56 9.49
CA VAL A 212 37.37 -16.11 8.13
C VAL A 212 35.90 -16.40 7.82
N HIS A 213 35.18 -15.36 7.43
CA HIS A 213 33.79 -15.41 7.03
C HIS A 213 33.62 -14.90 5.60
N THR A 214 32.54 -15.30 4.95
CA THR A 214 32.10 -14.73 3.69
C THR A 214 30.90 -13.83 3.90
N LEU A 215 30.96 -12.61 3.38
CA LEU A 215 29.88 -11.63 3.41
C LEU A 215 29.39 -11.46 1.98
N ARG A 216 28.14 -11.83 1.70
CA ARG A 216 27.55 -11.77 0.35
C ARG A 216 26.36 -10.84 0.36
N PHE A 217 26.35 -9.89 -0.58
CA PHE A 217 25.18 -9.08 -0.89
C PHE A 217 24.58 -9.53 -2.21
N ALA A 218 23.25 -9.66 -2.27
CA ALA A 218 22.50 -9.92 -3.49
C ALA A 218 21.58 -8.72 -3.80
N ALA A 219 21.67 -8.20 -5.02
CA ALA A 219 20.85 -7.07 -5.45
C ALA A 219 19.40 -7.53 -5.71
N GLN A 220 18.42 -6.84 -5.12
CA GLN A 220 17.01 -7.23 -5.27
C GLN A 220 16.26 -6.40 -6.33
N ASN A 221 16.58 -5.12 -6.49
CA ASN A 221 15.78 -4.25 -7.36
C ASN A 221 16.51 -3.14 -8.13
N GLU A 222 17.64 -2.61 -7.65
CA GLU A 222 18.32 -1.48 -8.30
C GLU A 222 19.85 -1.51 -8.25
N SER A 223 20.47 -0.78 -9.16
CA SER A 223 21.92 -0.62 -9.30
C SER A 223 22.50 0.42 -8.34
N MET A 224 23.71 0.16 -7.86
CA MET A 224 24.37 0.97 -6.82
C MET A 224 25.88 0.98 -6.97
N SER A 225 26.51 2.08 -6.57
CA SER A 225 27.96 2.12 -6.33
C SER A 225 28.22 1.92 -4.84
N TRP A 226 29.20 1.07 -4.52
CA TRP A 226 29.57 0.70 -3.16
C TRP A 226 30.94 1.28 -2.83
N GLY A 227 31.00 2.01 -1.73
CA GLY A 227 32.21 2.45 -1.06
C GLY A 227 32.59 1.48 0.05
N PRO A 228 33.40 1.91 1.03
CA PRO A 228 33.81 1.06 2.15
C PRO A 228 32.61 0.44 2.89
N ILE A 229 32.69 -0.87 3.12
CA ILE A 229 31.81 -1.61 4.02
C ILE A 229 32.57 -1.78 5.33
N ARG A 230 31.93 -1.52 6.49
CA ARG A 230 32.58 -1.66 7.80
C ARG A 230 31.74 -2.52 8.73
N LEU A 231 32.41 -3.41 9.47
CA LEU A 231 31.83 -4.03 10.66
C LEU A 231 32.33 -3.25 11.88
N THR A 232 31.42 -2.55 12.54
CA THR A 232 31.72 -1.61 13.64
C THR A 232 31.28 -2.18 14.98
N ALA A 233 31.83 -1.60 16.05
CA ALA A 233 31.35 -1.82 17.40
C ALA A 233 29.96 -1.17 17.58
N PRO A 234 28.98 -1.84 18.22
CA PRO A 234 27.71 -1.23 18.54
C PRO A 234 27.86 0.05 19.37
N GLU A 235 27.17 1.13 18.99
CA GLU A 235 27.23 2.40 19.74
C GLU A 235 26.47 2.26 21.07
N ALA A 236 27.17 2.56 22.18
CA ALA A 236 26.57 2.56 23.51
C ALA A 236 25.82 3.88 23.75
N ILE A 237 24.49 3.84 23.66
CA ILE A 237 23.62 4.99 23.93
C ILE A 237 23.34 5.05 25.44
N PRO A 238 23.69 6.15 26.14
CA PRO A 238 23.48 6.25 27.58
C PRO A 238 22.00 6.48 27.94
N ALA A 239 21.62 6.16 29.18
CA ALA A 239 20.36 6.63 29.76
C ALA A 239 20.36 8.16 29.92
N TYR A 240 19.19 8.81 29.91
CA TYR A 240 19.10 10.28 30.06
C TYR A 240 19.80 10.79 31.32
N ALA A 241 19.67 10.05 32.43
CA ALA A 241 20.35 10.40 33.68
C ALA A 241 21.88 10.42 33.53
N GLU A 242 22.47 9.44 32.86
CA GLU A 242 23.92 9.41 32.58
C GLU A 242 24.32 10.49 31.57
N TYR A 243 23.48 10.75 30.57
CA TYR A 243 23.70 11.81 29.59
C TYR A 243 23.81 13.19 30.26
N LEU A 244 22.94 13.49 31.25
CA LEU A 244 23.03 14.72 32.05
C LEU A 244 24.35 14.83 32.81
N GLU A 245 24.84 13.72 33.38
CA GLU A 245 26.13 13.69 34.08
C GLU A 245 27.33 13.88 33.13
N ARG A 246 27.31 13.23 31.96
CA ARG A 246 28.37 13.33 30.94
C ARG A 246 28.45 14.73 30.33
N ALA A 247 27.30 15.30 29.97
CA ALA A 247 27.24 16.66 29.44
C ALA A 247 27.70 17.70 30.49
N GLY A 248 27.41 17.46 31.78
CA GLY A 248 27.83 18.33 32.89
C GLY A 248 29.32 18.23 33.30
N THR A 249 30.07 17.25 32.79
CA THR A 249 31.48 17.00 33.16
C THR A 249 32.48 17.24 32.03
N SER A 250 32.03 17.55 30.81
CA SER A 250 32.94 17.77 29.68
C SER A 250 33.71 19.10 29.78
N GLU A 251 35.05 19.04 29.76
CA GLU A 251 35.95 20.21 29.71
C GLU A 251 35.76 21.08 28.43
N GLN A 252 34.97 20.63 27.46
CA GLN A 252 34.75 21.30 26.17
C GLN A 252 33.54 22.26 26.15
N ALA A 253 32.79 22.34 27.24
CA ALA A 253 31.69 23.25 27.41
C ALA A 253 31.97 24.13 28.64
N GLY A 254 31.91 25.46 28.49
CA GLY A 254 31.81 26.38 29.63
C GLY A 254 30.44 26.25 30.32
N ALA A 255 30.10 25.06 30.80
CA ALA A 255 28.81 24.71 31.37
C ALA A 255 28.60 25.42 32.72
N PRO A 256 27.43 26.04 32.97
CA PRO A 256 27.01 26.33 34.33
C PRO A 256 26.83 25.03 35.13
N GLU A 257 27.08 25.10 36.43
CA GLU A 257 26.87 24.03 37.40
C GLU A 257 25.41 23.51 37.35
N ARG A 258 25.23 22.23 36.98
CA ARG A 258 23.96 21.47 36.99
C ARG A 258 22.88 21.93 36.00
N ALA A 259 22.05 20.95 35.59
CA ALA A 259 20.78 21.19 34.90
C ALA A 259 19.90 22.22 35.66
N ASP A 260 20.08 22.37 36.96
CA ASP A 260 19.23 23.19 37.83
C ASP A 260 19.62 24.68 37.85
N ALA A 261 20.73 25.09 37.21
CA ALA A 261 21.16 26.49 37.19
C ALA A 261 20.30 27.36 36.26
N PRO A 262 19.94 28.60 36.66
CA PRO A 262 19.24 29.53 35.79
C PRO A 262 20.07 29.78 34.52
N PRO A 263 19.45 29.75 33.32
CA PRO A 263 20.19 29.84 32.07
C PRO A 263 20.98 31.15 32.00
N ALA A 264 22.24 31.06 31.57
CA ALA A 264 23.04 32.23 31.18
C ALA A 264 22.57 32.86 29.85
N ILE A 265 21.54 32.28 29.23
CA ILE A 265 21.00 32.62 27.91
C ILE A 265 19.76 33.52 28.09
N GLU A 266 19.68 34.59 27.29
CA GLU A 266 18.44 35.34 27.07
C GLU A 266 17.31 34.38 26.66
N THR A 267 16.07 34.62 27.09
CA THR A 267 14.93 33.78 26.65
C THR A 267 14.88 33.73 25.13
N TRP A 268 15.19 32.57 24.54
CA TRP A 268 15.32 32.38 23.10
C TRP A 268 14.49 31.18 22.64
N TYR A 269 13.93 31.29 21.44
CA TYR A 269 13.30 30.19 20.73
C TYR A 269 13.41 30.39 19.22
N THR A 270 13.34 29.30 18.47
CA THR A 270 13.17 29.30 17.01
C THR A 270 12.05 28.33 16.61
N LEU A 271 11.39 28.62 15.48
CA LEU A 271 10.31 27.83 14.89
C LEU A 271 10.80 27.16 13.62
N LEU A 272 10.59 25.85 13.52
CA LEU A 272 10.82 25.06 12.33
C LEU A 272 9.45 24.61 11.82
N GLU A 273 9.01 25.15 10.69
CA GLU A 273 7.75 24.72 10.08
C GLU A 273 7.85 23.26 9.64
N GLY A 274 6.84 22.45 9.94
CA GLY A 274 6.84 21.01 9.71
C GLY A 274 6.97 20.65 8.23
N GLU A 275 6.37 21.45 7.35
CA GLU A 275 6.49 21.32 5.90
C GLU A 275 7.86 21.78 5.35
N ARG A 276 8.69 22.46 6.16
CA ARG A 276 9.99 23.02 5.76
C ARG A 276 11.16 22.14 6.22
N TYR A 277 11.13 20.87 5.85
CA TYR A 277 12.27 19.97 6.02
C TYR A 277 13.38 20.29 5.00
N GLU A 278 14.64 20.03 5.38
CA GLU A 278 15.80 20.13 4.48
C GLU A 278 15.85 18.92 3.53
N GLN A 279 15.60 17.74 4.08
CA GLN A 279 15.62 16.48 3.35
C GLN A 279 14.77 15.41 4.04
N LYS A 280 14.45 14.36 3.28
CA LYS A 280 13.66 13.22 3.71
C LYS A 280 14.12 11.90 3.08
N SER A 281 13.67 10.80 3.65
CA SER A 281 14.06 9.45 3.23
C SER A 281 13.40 8.94 1.95
N HIS A 282 12.18 9.39 1.65
CA HIS A 282 11.38 8.80 0.58
C HIS A 282 10.37 9.82 0.00
N PRO A 283 10.00 9.73 -1.30
CA PRO A 283 9.01 10.62 -1.92
C PRO A 283 7.60 10.52 -1.33
N SER A 284 7.27 9.40 -0.66
CA SER A 284 5.99 9.20 0.06
C SER A 284 5.86 10.11 1.27
N VAL A 285 6.97 10.51 1.92
CA VAL A 285 6.95 11.46 3.04
C VAL A 285 6.58 12.81 2.47
N GLN A 286 5.35 13.25 2.69
CA GLN A 286 4.78 14.39 1.97
C GLN A 286 4.07 15.35 2.88
N THR A 287 3.99 16.58 2.40
CA THR A 287 3.23 17.64 3.05
C THR A 287 1.73 17.44 2.81
N GLY A 288 0.92 18.06 3.66
CA GLY A 288 -0.55 17.98 3.63
C GLY A 288 -1.16 19.32 3.98
N THR A 289 -2.49 19.38 3.91
CA THR A 289 -3.25 20.59 4.21
C THR A 289 -4.14 20.37 5.41
N ILE A 290 -3.97 21.19 6.44
CA ILE A 290 -4.88 21.25 7.59
C ILE A 290 -5.44 22.67 7.68
N ASN A 291 -6.77 22.77 7.71
CA ASN A 291 -7.48 24.03 7.92
C ASN A 291 -8.10 24.04 9.31
N GLU A 292 -7.33 24.44 10.31
CA GLU A 292 -7.82 24.66 11.67
C GLU A 292 -7.16 25.88 12.34
N PRO A 293 -7.72 26.43 13.45
CA PRO A 293 -7.12 27.58 14.11
C PRO A 293 -5.69 27.30 14.59
N ASN A 294 -4.83 28.33 14.54
CA ASN A 294 -3.46 28.30 15.05
C ASN A 294 -2.51 27.30 14.36
N VAL A 295 -2.88 26.70 13.23
CA VAL A 295 -1.94 26.00 12.33
C VAL A 295 -0.99 27.02 11.68
N SER A 296 0.25 26.63 11.38
CA SER A 296 1.23 27.50 10.72
C SER A 296 1.77 26.84 9.45
N PRO A 297 1.70 27.50 8.29
CA PRO A 297 0.92 28.71 7.99
C PRO A 297 -0.61 28.48 7.98
N ASP A 298 -1.42 29.51 8.28
CA ASP A 298 -2.89 29.45 8.09
C ASP A 298 -3.22 29.43 6.59
N GLY A 299 -4.01 28.43 6.17
CA GLY A 299 -4.53 28.30 4.81
C GLY A 299 -5.35 29.49 4.33
N GLU A 300 -5.95 30.26 5.24
CA GLU A 300 -6.86 31.38 4.95
C GLU A 300 -8.03 31.01 4.01
N GLY A 301 -8.45 29.74 4.02
CA GLY A 301 -9.49 29.21 3.12
C GLY A 301 -8.98 28.78 1.73
N ARG A 302 -7.67 28.79 1.52
CA ARG A 302 -6.98 28.23 0.34
C ARG A 302 -6.33 26.89 0.68
N LEU A 303 -5.94 26.13 -0.33
CA LEU A 303 -5.15 24.93 -0.17
C LEU A 303 -3.68 25.35 -0.02
N LEU A 304 -3.14 25.29 1.20
CA LEU A 304 -1.72 25.44 1.51
C LEU A 304 -1.21 24.12 2.09
N TYR A 305 -0.01 23.72 1.73
CA TYR A 305 0.63 22.53 2.26
C TYR A 305 1.41 22.89 3.53
N ASN A 306 0.68 23.00 4.63
CA ASN A 306 1.13 23.62 5.89
C ASN A 306 1.45 22.63 7.01
N VAL A 307 1.50 21.34 6.72
CA VAL A 307 1.94 20.33 7.68
C VAL A 307 2.73 19.25 6.94
N LEU A 308 3.60 18.54 7.66
CA LEU A 308 4.02 17.21 7.23
C LEU A 308 2.88 16.23 7.51
N ASP A 309 2.41 15.49 6.50
CA ASP A 309 1.16 14.72 6.54
C ASP A 309 1.35 13.31 7.10
N GLY A 310 0.74 13.01 8.24
CA GLY A 310 0.84 11.70 8.87
C GLY A 310 0.14 10.55 8.15
N GLN A 311 -0.72 10.82 7.16
CA GLN A 311 -1.23 9.76 6.28
C GLN A 311 -0.20 9.30 5.24
N ARG A 312 0.82 10.13 5.02
CA ARG A 312 1.86 9.94 4.01
C ARG A 312 3.24 9.70 4.64
N TRP A 313 3.48 10.21 5.86
CA TRP A 313 4.65 9.92 6.71
C TRP A 313 4.26 8.92 7.81
N LYS A 314 4.39 7.62 7.52
CA LYS A 314 3.86 6.55 8.38
C LYS A 314 4.61 5.22 8.33
N ARG A 315 5.44 4.94 7.33
CA ARG A 315 6.11 3.64 7.22
C ARG A 315 7.36 3.60 8.08
N ALA A 316 7.71 2.44 8.61
CA ALA A 316 8.93 2.25 9.38
C ALA A 316 10.16 2.74 8.59
N GLY A 317 11.05 3.49 9.25
CA GLY A 317 12.27 4.01 8.64
C GLY A 317 12.07 5.30 7.83
N GLU A 318 10.84 5.70 7.55
CA GLU A 318 10.58 7.00 6.93
C GLU A 318 10.95 8.15 7.88
N TRP A 319 11.71 9.13 7.38
CA TRP A 319 12.15 10.26 8.19
C TRP A 319 12.13 11.58 7.42
N ALA A 320 11.98 12.65 8.19
CA ALA A 320 12.21 14.03 7.77
C ALA A 320 13.24 14.67 8.71
N GLU A 321 14.06 15.55 8.14
CA GLU A 321 15.14 16.24 8.86
C GLU A 321 15.03 17.76 8.68
N TRP A 322 15.16 18.49 9.78
CA TRP A 322 15.14 19.94 9.83
C TRP A 322 16.49 20.46 10.33
N THR A 323 16.92 21.59 9.76
CA THR A 323 18.14 22.30 10.18
C THR A 323 17.78 23.53 10.97
N PHE A 324 18.52 23.82 12.04
CA PHE A 324 18.31 25.00 12.88
C PHE A 324 19.61 25.52 13.48
N GLU A 325 19.68 26.81 13.80
CA GLU A 325 20.86 27.43 14.39
C GLU A 325 20.55 27.89 15.82
N VAL A 326 21.43 27.58 16.78
CA VAL A 326 21.33 28.06 18.17
C VAL A 326 22.37 29.14 18.47
N PRO A 327 22.00 30.21 19.19
CA PRO A 327 22.84 31.41 19.32
C PRO A 327 24.03 31.26 20.28
N SER A 328 23.96 30.29 21.20
CA SER A 328 24.96 30.04 22.23
C SER A 328 24.96 28.57 22.65
N ALA A 329 26.11 28.07 23.12
CA ALA A 329 26.16 26.73 23.69
C ALA A 329 25.35 26.66 24.99
N GLY A 330 24.56 25.61 25.20
CA GLY A 330 23.78 25.43 26.41
C GLY A 330 22.66 24.40 26.30
N TRP A 331 21.78 24.39 27.30
CA TRP A 331 20.63 23.49 27.36
C TRP A 331 19.43 24.07 26.60
N TYR A 332 18.75 23.22 25.84
CA TYR A 332 17.56 23.52 25.07
C TYR A 332 16.48 22.45 25.28
N GLU A 333 15.22 22.82 25.07
CA GLU A 333 14.05 21.95 25.08
C GLU A 333 13.40 22.00 23.69
N ILE A 334 12.75 20.91 23.29
CA ILE A 334 12.12 20.77 21.98
C ILE A 334 10.63 20.50 22.19
N ASP A 335 9.79 21.35 21.60
CA ASP A 335 8.36 21.16 21.55
C ASP A 335 7.93 20.85 20.11
N VAL A 336 6.99 19.93 19.93
CA VAL A 336 6.45 19.54 18.63
C VAL A 336 4.95 19.72 18.66
N LYS A 337 4.41 20.52 17.74
CA LYS A 337 2.96 20.56 17.51
C LYS A 337 2.58 19.52 16.49
N TYR A 338 1.82 18.52 16.92
CA TYR A 338 1.58 17.31 16.13
C TYR A 338 0.13 16.85 16.23
N TYR A 339 -0.28 16.05 15.25
CA TYR A 339 -1.52 15.29 15.29
C TYR A 339 -1.23 13.84 14.95
N GLN A 340 -1.72 12.94 15.79
CA GLN A 340 -1.71 11.52 15.53
C GLN A 340 -3.03 10.91 16.05
N GLY A 341 -3.89 10.57 15.10
CA GLY A 341 -5.18 9.91 15.34
C GLY A 341 -5.49 8.88 14.26
N PHE A 342 -4.47 8.39 13.56
CA PHE A 342 -4.59 7.55 12.37
C PHE A 342 -4.83 6.08 12.71
N VAL A 343 -4.32 5.62 13.86
CA VAL A 343 -4.44 4.24 14.35
C VAL A 343 -5.18 4.23 15.70
N GLY A 344 -6.42 4.72 15.69
CA GLY A 344 -7.43 4.47 16.73
C GLY A 344 -6.96 4.44 18.18
N LYS A 345 -6.53 5.59 18.74
CA LYS A 345 -6.00 5.76 20.11
C LYS A 345 -4.65 5.11 20.44
N ALA A 346 -3.96 4.50 19.47
CA ALA A 346 -2.58 4.06 19.67
C ALA A 346 -1.61 5.25 19.71
N ASN A 347 -0.44 5.07 20.31
CA ASN A 347 0.69 5.99 20.29
C ASN A 347 1.45 5.82 18.96
N ALA A 348 1.92 6.93 18.39
CA ALA A 348 2.94 6.88 17.35
C ALA A 348 4.32 6.87 18.01
N PHE A 349 5.29 6.14 17.46
CA PHE A 349 6.65 6.12 18.00
C PHE A 349 7.64 6.74 17.00
N ARG A 350 8.63 7.47 17.52
CA ARG A 350 9.68 8.09 16.72
C ARG A 350 11.05 7.86 17.34
N THR A 351 12.04 7.48 16.54
CA THR A 351 13.43 7.65 16.95
C THR A 351 13.83 9.11 16.70
N VAL A 352 14.35 9.79 17.73
CA VAL A 352 14.76 11.19 17.64
C VAL A 352 16.28 11.28 17.55
N LEU A 353 16.79 11.90 16.48
CA LEU A 353 18.21 12.12 16.28
C LEU A 353 18.51 13.62 16.26
N ILE A 354 19.60 14.00 16.93
CA ILE A 354 20.22 15.32 16.85
C ILE A 354 21.60 15.14 16.23
N ASP A 355 21.91 15.90 15.19
CA ASP A 355 23.19 15.82 14.46
C ASP A 355 23.53 14.39 14.00
N GLY A 356 22.51 13.65 13.59
CA GLY A 356 22.63 12.27 13.10
C GLY A 356 22.82 11.20 14.19
N LYS A 357 22.68 11.55 15.49
CA LYS A 357 22.81 10.60 16.61
C LYS A 357 21.62 10.65 17.55
N THR A 358 21.28 9.51 18.15
CA THR A 358 20.32 9.46 19.27
C THR A 358 21.04 9.83 20.57
N PRO A 359 20.71 10.96 21.23
CA PRO A 359 21.47 11.44 22.39
C PRO A 359 21.45 10.51 23.62
N PHE A 360 20.32 9.86 23.88
CA PHE A 360 20.10 8.95 25.01
C PHE A 360 18.96 7.96 24.72
N GLU A 361 18.90 6.86 25.47
CA GLU A 361 18.09 5.68 25.15
C GLU A 361 16.58 5.96 25.12
N GLU A 362 16.07 6.88 25.94
CA GLU A 362 14.65 7.22 26.00
C GLU A 362 14.13 7.91 24.72
N LEU A 363 15.02 8.29 23.80
CA LEU A 363 14.69 8.82 22.48
C LEU A 363 14.69 7.75 21.37
N LEU A 364 15.08 6.52 21.70
CA LEU A 364 14.74 5.35 20.89
C LEU A 364 13.24 5.10 21.08
N HIS A 365 12.50 4.87 19.98
CA HIS A 365 11.04 4.67 20.00
C HIS A 365 10.27 5.61 20.95
N TYR A 366 10.57 6.91 20.91
CA TYR A 366 9.90 7.91 21.75
C TYR A 366 8.39 7.95 21.45
N PRO A 367 7.50 7.78 22.46
CA PRO A 367 6.07 7.77 22.25
C PRO A 367 5.50 9.19 22.09
N PHE A 368 4.72 9.38 21.04
CA PHE A 368 3.81 10.50 20.82
C PHE A 368 2.37 10.04 21.13
N PRO A 369 1.80 10.45 22.28
CA PRO A 369 0.47 10.00 22.71
C PRO A 369 -0.66 10.33 21.72
N TYR A 370 -1.76 9.60 21.81
CA TYR A 370 -2.94 9.89 20.98
C TYR A 370 -3.51 11.28 21.25
N ASN A 371 -3.81 12.01 20.18
CA ASN A 371 -4.55 13.26 20.25
C ASN A 371 -5.63 13.35 19.15
N SER A 372 -6.64 14.18 19.40
CA SER A 372 -7.79 14.34 18.50
C SER A 372 -7.73 15.62 17.65
N LYS A 373 -6.66 16.39 17.81
CA LYS A 373 -6.41 17.70 17.17
C LYS A 373 -4.91 17.99 17.24
N LEU A 374 -4.43 19.05 16.58
CA LEU A 374 -3.05 19.49 16.75
C LEU A 374 -2.83 20.00 18.19
N GLU A 375 -1.88 19.40 18.89
CA GLU A 375 -1.52 19.72 20.28
C GLU A 375 -0.01 19.87 20.41
N MET A 376 0.43 20.72 21.34
CA MET A 376 1.83 20.92 21.62
C MET A 376 2.34 19.82 22.56
N HIS A 377 3.46 19.21 22.22
CA HIS A 377 4.10 18.20 23.06
C HIS A 377 5.58 18.49 23.22
N THR A 378 5.99 18.76 24.46
CA THR A 378 7.38 18.89 24.83
C THR A 378 7.99 17.51 24.97
N LEU A 379 9.12 17.27 24.28
CA LEU A 379 9.88 16.03 24.46
C LEU A 379 10.31 15.91 25.92
N GLY A 380 9.88 14.85 26.57
CA GLY A 380 10.04 14.66 28.01
C GLY A 380 9.64 13.28 28.49
N SER A 381 9.90 13.02 29.77
CA SER A 381 9.58 11.75 30.43
C SER A 381 8.06 11.50 30.47
N ARG A 382 7.65 10.26 30.76
CA ARG A 382 6.23 9.91 30.96
C ARG A 382 5.56 10.71 32.09
N ALA A 383 6.34 11.25 33.04
CA ALA A 383 5.84 12.11 34.11
C ALA A 383 5.60 13.57 33.66
N GLY A 384 5.95 13.91 32.42
CA GLY A 384 5.84 15.26 31.86
C GLY A 384 7.05 16.15 32.14
N GLU A 385 8.17 15.60 32.59
CA GLU A 385 9.40 16.38 32.80
C GLU A 385 10.15 16.58 31.48
N PRO A 386 10.41 17.82 31.03
CA PRO A 386 11.10 18.07 29.76
C PRO A 386 12.51 17.48 29.71
N TYR A 387 12.82 16.83 28.60
CA TYR A 387 14.19 16.46 28.27
C TYR A 387 14.96 17.69 27.80
N ARG A 388 16.22 17.75 28.21
CA ARG A 388 17.12 18.85 27.87
C ARG A 388 18.26 18.35 26.99
N PHE A 389 18.51 19.11 25.93
CA PHE A 389 19.50 18.82 24.91
C PHE A 389 20.64 19.82 25.04
N TYR A 390 21.87 19.35 25.20
CA TYR A 390 23.04 20.23 25.22
C TYR A 390 23.48 20.45 23.78
N LEU A 391 23.37 21.68 23.30
CA LEU A 391 23.72 22.05 21.94
C LEU A 391 24.87 23.05 21.97
N ASN A 392 25.80 22.91 21.01
CA ASN A 392 26.88 23.87 20.84
C ASN A 392 26.37 25.11 20.08
N LYS A 393 27.11 26.21 20.09
CA LYS A 393 26.72 27.35 19.23
C LYS A 393 26.90 26.96 17.77
N GLY A 394 25.87 27.19 16.94
CA GLY A 394 25.92 26.98 15.50
C GLY A 394 24.75 26.18 14.96
N GLU A 395 24.95 25.61 13.78
CA GLU A 395 23.97 24.81 13.05
C GLU A 395 23.86 23.39 13.64
N HIS A 396 22.64 22.90 13.73
CA HIS A 396 22.27 21.58 14.20
C HIS A 396 21.17 20.99 13.32
N THR A 397 21.06 19.66 13.31
CA THR A 397 19.93 18.97 12.67
C THR A 397 19.06 18.23 13.68
N LEU A 398 17.76 18.21 13.42
CA LEU A 398 16.78 17.38 14.11
C LEU A 398 16.15 16.44 13.09
N ARG A 399 16.22 15.14 13.33
CA ARG A 399 15.56 14.13 12.51
C ARG A 399 14.59 13.32 13.36
N LEU A 400 13.39 13.14 12.83
CA LEU A 400 12.39 12.24 13.38
C LEU A 400 12.22 11.06 12.43
N VAL A 401 12.46 9.85 12.92
CA VAL A 401 12.31 8.61 12.16
C VAL A 401 11.07 7.88 12.65
N THR A 402 10.20 7.44 11.75
CA THR A 402 9.08 6.58 12.08
C THR A 402 9.60 5.23 12.57
N ASP A 403 9.32 4.95 13.84
CA ASP A 403 9.78 3.75 14.53
C ASP A 403 8.58 2.87 14.85
N ILE A 404 8.59 1.63 14.39
CA ILE A 404 7.51 0.65 14.58
C ILE A 404 8.03 -0.56 15.37
N SER A 405 9.32 -0.58 15.72
CA SER A 405 9.93 -1.71 16.42
C SER A 405 9.25 -2.13 17.72
N PRO A 406 8.65 -1.23 18.54
CA PRO A 406 7.90 -1.66 19.72
C PRO A 406 6.69 -2.54 19.39
N LEU A 407 6.12 -2.43 18.19
CA LEU A 407 4.97 -3.22 17.77
C LEU A 407 5.38 -4.57 17.16
N ASN A 408 6.65 -4.75 16.78
CA ASN A 408 7.14 -5.95 16.12
C ASN A 408 6.85 -7.26 16.87
N PRO A 409 7.06 -7.36 18.20
CA PRO A 409 6.74 -8.59 18.93
C PRO A 409 5.30 -9.04 18.73
N VAL A 410 4.35 -8.09 18.74
CA VAL A 410 2.93 -8.36 18.53
C VAL A 410 2.66 -8.74 17.07
N VAL A 411 3.31 -8.09 16.11
CA VAL A 411 3.20 -8.43 14.69
C VAL A 411 3.64 -9.88 14.45
N LEU A 412 4.81 -10.27 14.95
CA LEU A 412 5.31 -11.66 14.83
C LEU A 412 4.38 -12.65 15.53
N SER A 413 3.87 -12.31 16.72
CA SER A 413 2.91 -13.16 17.42
C SER A 413 1.59 -13.30 16.65
N MET A 414 1.10 -12.24 16.02
CA MET A 414 -0.09 -12.30 15.18
C MET A 414 0.11 -13.12 13.90
N GLN A 415 1.28 -13.03 13.27
CA GLN A 415 1.63 -13.87 12.12
C GLN A 415 1.63 -15.35 12.51
N GLU A 416 2.21 -15.70 13.66
CA GLU A 416 2.18 -17.06 14.18
C GLU A 416 0.76 -17.51 14.53
N ALA A 417 -0.07 -16.62 15.09
CA ALA A 417 -1.48 -16.92 15.35
C ALA A 417 -2.26 -17.21 14.06
N ILE A 418 -2.03 -16.45 12.98
CA ILE A 418 -2.63 -16.74 11.66
C ILE A 418 -2.16 -18.10 11.13
N ARG A 419 -0.85 -18.39 11.20
CA ARG A 419 -0.29 -19.69 10.77
C ARG A 419 -0.92 -20.86 11.53
N LYS A 420 -0.99 -20.78 12.86
CA LYS A 420 -1.64 -21.79 13.72
C LYS A 420 -3.13 -21.93 13.40
N LEU A 421 -3.86 -20.82 13.26
CA LEU A 421 -5.29 -20.83 12.89
C LEU A 421 -5.52 -21.52 11.57
N TYR A 422 -4.69 -21.21 10.58
CA TYR A 422 -4.76 -21.82 9.25
C TYR A 422 -4.41 -23.32 9.30
N GLY A 423 -3.39 -23.72 10.06
CA GLY A 423 -3.07 -25.14 10.27
C GLY A 423 -4.20 -25.93 10.94
N ILE A 424 -4.85 -25.35 11.95
CA ILE A 424 -6.05 -25.93 12.58
C ILE A 424 -7.17 -26.06 11.56
N GLU A 425 -7.46 -24.99 10.81
CA GLU A 425 -8.48 -24.97 9.77
C GLU A 425 -8.25 -26.09 8.75
N GLN A 426 -7.04 -26.20 8.17
CA GLN A 426 -6.72 -27.23 7.18
C GLN A 426 -6.90 -28.64 7.74
N LYS A 427 -6.45 -28.91 8.98
CA LYS A 427 -6.64 -30.21 9.63
C LYS A 427 -8.12 -30.51 9.88
N LEU A 428 -8.92 -29.52 10.28
CA LEU A 428 -10.36 -29.66 10.45
C LEU A 428 -11.07 -29.96 9.13
N ARG A 429 -10.74 -29.24 8.06
CA ARG A 429 -11.29 -29.48 6.72
C ARG A 429 -10.94 -30.88 6.23
N LYS A 430 -9.69 -31.33 6.45
CA LYS A 430 -9.24 -32.70 6.15
C LYS A 430 -10.03 -33.77 6.90
N LEU A 431 -10.34 -33.55 8.18
CA LEU A 431 -11.09 -34.50 9.00
C LEU A 431 -12.59 -34.53 8.67
N THR A 432 -13.14 -33.37 8.36
CA THR A 432 -14.59 -33.21 8.13
C THR A 432 -14.99 -33.53 6.70
N GLY A 433 -14.06 -33.37 5.75
CA GLY A 433 -14.35 -33.35 4.33
C GLY A 433 -15.14 -32.13 3.89
N ASP A 434 -15.30 -31.11 4.77
CA ASP A 434 -16.00 -29.87 4.46
C ASP A 434 -15.00 -28.75 4.17
N TYR A 435 -14.86 -28.46 2.90
CA TYR A 435 -13.89 -27.51 2.41
C TYR A 435 -14.53 -26.32 1.68
N GLY A 436 -15.85 -26.35 1.45
CA GLY A 436 -16.65 -25.21 1.01
C GLY A 436 -17.26 -24.42 2.16
N THR A 437 -18.22 -23.54 1.85
CA THR A 437 -19.06 -22.85 2.84
C THR A 437 -20.15 -23.79 3.34
N ASN A 438 -19.91 -24.48 4.47
CA ASN A 438 -20.89 -25.32 5.16
C ASN A 438 -21.52 -26.40 4.26
N THR A 439 -20.69 -27.17 3.55
CA THR A 439 -21.18 -28.30 2.75
C THR A 439 -21.40 -29.57 3.58
N GLY A 440 -21.00 -29.55 4.86
CA GLY A 440 -21.32 -30.59 5.83
C GLY A 440 -22.83 -30.70 6.09
N ASP A 441 -23.32 -31.93 6.30
CA ASP A 441 -24.66 -32.17 6.82
C ASP A 441 -24.77 -31.51 8.21
N ALA A 442 -25.53 -30.41 8.31
CA ALA A 442 -25.74 -29.67 9.55
C ALA A 442 -26.36 -30.54 10.68
N ASN A 443 -26.91 -31.71 10.34
CA ASN A 443 -27.44 -32.68 11.31
C ASN A 443 -26.41 -33.74 11.73
N ARG A 444 -25.18 -33.71 11.19
CA ARG A 444 -24.11 -34.62 11.56
C ARG A 444 -23.54 -34.23 12.92
N THR A 445 -23.60 -35.16 13.86
CA THR A 445 -22.97 -35.01 15.17
C THR A 445 -21.50 -35.39 15.08
N TRP A 446 -20.62 -34.52 15.56
CA TRP A 446 -19.19 -34.75 15.61
C TRP A 446 -18.74 -35.02 17.04
N ASP A 447 -17.72 -35.86 17.19
CA ASP A 447 -16.94 -36.00 18.42
C ASP A 447 -15.51 -35.58 18.11
N MET A 448 -15.27 -34.28 18.08
CA MET A 448 -14.03 -33.69 17.56
C MET A 448 -12.82 -34.12 18.38
N MET A 449 -12.97 -34.32 19.68
CA MET A 449 -11.87 -34.73 20.56
C MET A 449 -11.38 -36.15 20.28
N SER A 450 -12.21 -37.00 19.68
CA SER A 450 -11.78 -38.33 19.21
C SER A 450 -10.91 -38.26 17.94
N TYR A 451 -11.14 -37.29 17.05
CA TYR A 451 -10.43 -37.17 15.77
C TYR A 451 -9.30 -36.14 15.78
N PHE A 452 -9.39 -35.14 16.66
CA PHE A 452 -8.42 -34.08 16.86
C PHE A 452 -8.24 -33.84 18.37
N PRO A 453 -7.51 -34.72 19.08
CA PRO A 453 -7.43 -34.69 20.54
C PRO A 453 -6.82 -33.43 21.14
N ASP A 454 -5.94 -32.75 20.41
CA ASP A 454 -5.23 -31.54 20.82
C ASP A 454 -5.92 -30.23 20.39
N LEU A 455 -7.11 -30.30 19.78
CA LEU A 455 -7.82 -29.13 19.26
C LEU A 455 -8.13 -28.08 20.34
N GLU A 456 -8.60 -28.52 21.50
CA GLU A 456 -8.94 -27.65 22.63
C GLU A 456 -7.71 -26.87 23.12
N ASP A 457 -6.60 -27.57 23.33
CA ASP A 457 -5.35 -26.97 23.79
C ASP A 457 -4.79 -25.97 22.77
N GLN A 458 -4.87 -26.29 21.47
CA GLN A 458 -4.42 -25.39 20.40
C GLN A 458 -5.26 -24.10 20.33
N LEU A 459 -6.59 -24.22 20.42
CA LEU A 459 -7.51 -23.06 20.43
C LEU A 459 -7.36 -22.21 21.70
N ALA A 460 -7.16 -22.86 22.87
CA ALA A 460 -6.89 -22.17 24.12
C ALA A 460 -5.55 -21.41 24.07
N GLY A 461 -4.50 -22.04 23.51
CA GLY A 461 -3.20 -21.39 23.30
C GLY A 461 -3.29 -20.17 22.41
N LEU A 462 -4.03 -20.25 21.29
CA LEU A 462 -4.31 -19.10 20.41
C LEU A 462 -5.03 -17.97 21.13
N ARG A 463 -6.06 -18.31 21.93
CA ARG A 463 -6.81 -17.32 22.71
C ARG A 463 -5.89 -16.59 23.69
N ASP A 464 -5.05 -17.33 24.40
CA ASP A 464 -4.16 -16.79 25.42
C ASP A 464 -3.03 -15.95 24.77
N GLN A 465 -2.55 -16.35 23.59
CA GLN A 465 -1.64 -15.57 22.75
C GLN A 465 -2.24 -14.22 22.31
N LEU A 466 -3.51 -14.20 21.88
CA LEU A 466 -4.21 -12.96 21.54
C LEU A 466 -4.42 -12.06 22.78
N LYS A 467 -4.75 -12.63 23.95
CA LYS A 467 -4.87 -11.88 25.20
C LYS A 467 -3.53 -11.25 25.61
N LEU A 468 -2.44 -12.01 25.53
CA LEU A 468 -1.11 -11.50 25.82
C LEU A 468 -0.71 -10.35 24.88
N SER A 469 -1.04 -10.49 23.59
CA SER A 469 -0.84 -9.42 22.59
C SER A 469 -1.64 -8.17 22.94
N MET A 470 -2.89 -8.31 23.39
CA MET A 470 -3.71 -7.18 23.87
C MET A 470 -3.09 -6.50 25.09
N ASP A 471 -2.65 -7.28 26.09
CA ASP A 471 -2.07 -6.73 27.32
C ASP A 471 -0.78 -5.96 27.04
N TYR A 472 0.08 -6.48 26.16
CA TYR A 472 1.27 -5.77 25.73
C TYR A 472 0.96 -4.47 24.99
N LEU A 473 0.03 -4.48 24.03
CA LEU A 473 -0.38 -3.27 23.31
C LEU A 473 -0.97 -2.24 24.28
N ASN A 474 -1.81 -2.66 25.21
CA ASN A 474 -2.36 -1.79 26.24
C ASN A 474 -1.27 -1.18 27.12
N GLY A 475 -0.26 -1.97 27.52
CA GLY A 475 0.90 -1.50 28.28
C GLY A 475 1.76 -0.49 27.53
N LEU A 476 1.96 -0.67 26.22
CA LEU A 476 2.66 0.29 25.36
C LEU A 476 1.91 1.62 25.21
N ASN A 477 0.58 1.55 25.10
CA ASN A 477 -0.26 2.72 24.86
C ASN A 477 -0.72 3.42 26.15
N GLY A 478 -0.71 2.73 27.28
CA GLY A 478 -1.28 3.19 28.54
C GLY A 478 -2.81 3.27 28.53
N GLN A 479 -3.46 2.74 27.49
CA GLN A 479 -4.91 2.72 27.30
C GLN A 479 -5.32 1.63 26.31
N THR A 480 -6.62 1.27 26.32
CA THR A 480 -7.20 0.49 25.24
C THR A 480 -7.32 1.30 23.96
N ASN A 481 -7.13 0.61 22.84
CA ASN A 481 -7.17 1.18 21.51
C ASN A 481 -8.02 0.31 20.56
N ASP A 482 -8.33 0.82 19.37
CA ASP A 482 -9.22 0.13 18.42
C ASP A 482 -8.68 -1.25 18.00
N THR A 483 -7.35 -1.42 17.98
CA THR A 483 -6.69 -2.69 17.72
C THR A 483 -7.02 -3.71 18.82
N THR A 484 -6.79 -3.34 20.08
CA THR A 484 -7.07 -4.23 21.23
C THR A 484 -8.55 -4.56 21.39
N GLU A 485 -9.46 -3.61 21.13
CA GLU A 485 -10.90 -3.88 21.11
C GLU A 485 -11.30 -4.84 19.98
N SER A 486 -10.57 -4.80 18.86
CA SER A 486 -10.81 -5.74 17.76
C SER A 486 -10.23 -7.12 18.00
N LEU A 487 -9.07 -7.23 18.65
CA LEU A 487 -8.52 -8.51 19.09
C LEU A 487 -9.40 -9.19 20.13
N LYS A 488 -10.05 -8.40 21.00
CA LYS A 488 -11.05 -8.89 21.96
C LYS A 488 -12.21 -9.61 21.29
N ILE A 489 -12.65 -9.15 20.10
CA ILE A 489 -13.66 -9.87 19.31
C ILE A 489 -13.10 -11.21 18.84
N GLY A 490 -11.82 -11.27 18.44
CA GLY A 490 -11.16 -12.52 18.06
C GLY A 490 -11.07 -13.51 19.23
N VAL A 491 -10.71 -13.03 20.41
CA VAL A 491 -10.74 -13.82 21.66
C VAL A 491 -12.14 -14.37 21.94
N ALA A 492 -13.19 -13.55 21.79
CA ALA A 492 -14.57 -13.99 21.99
C ALA A 492 -15.02 -15.05 20.96
N ILE A 493 -14.52 -14.97 19.71
CA ILE A 493 -14.75 -16.01 18.70
C ILE A 493 -14.11 -17.33 19.14
N LEU A 494 -12.86 -17.30 19.62
CA LEU A 494 -12.15 -18.49 20.11
C LEU A 494 -12.81 -19.10 21.35
N ASP A 495 -13.24 -18.27 22.30
CA ASP A 495 -14.01 -18.74 23.46
C ASP A 495 -15.31 -19.44 23.03
N GLY A 496 -16.04 -18.89 22.05
CA GLY A 496 -17.23 -19.53 21.50
C GLY A 496 -16.97 -20.84 20.74
N LEU A 497 -15.77 -21.02 20.15
CA LEU A 497 -15.36 -22.30 19.55
C LEU A 497 -14.98 -23.33 20.62
N LEU A 498 -14.35 -22.90 21.72
CA LEU A 498 -14.01 -23.74 22.87
C LEU A 498 -15.26 -24.22 23.65
N GLU A 499 -16.28 -23.37 23.78
CA GLU A 499 -17.54 -23.75 24.43
C GLU A 499 -18.31 -24.82 23.62
N GLU A 500 -18.20 -24.79 22.29
CA GLU A 500 -18.92 -25.66 21.37
C GLU A 500 -17.98 -26.44 20.43
N ILE A 501 -16.97 -27.12 20.98
CA ILE A 501 -15.93 -27.85 20.22
C ILE A 501 -16.51 -28.80 19.16
N ASN A 502 -17.56 -29.54 19.50
CA ASN A 502 -18.19 -30.49 18.59
C ASN A 502 -19.01 -29.82 17.46
N GLN A 503 -19.25 -28.50 17.53
CA GLN A 503 -19.91 -27.72 16.48
C GLN A 503 -18.91 -26.97 15.60
N ILE A 504 -17.60 -27.03 15.88
CA ILE A 504 -16.57 -26.40 15.07
C ILE A 504 -16.68 -26.75 13.57
N PRO A 505 -16.94 -28.01 13.17
CA PRO A 505 -17.16 -28.36 11.76
C PRO A 505 -18.27 -27.55 11.07
N ASN A 506 -19.31 -27.15 11.81
CA ASN A 506 -20.42 -26.36 11.29
C ASN A 506 -20.14 -24.84 11.32
N ARG A 507 -18.95 -24.44 11.77
CA ARG A 507 -18.52 -23.05 11.98
C ARG A 507 -17.15 -22.77 11.35
N LEU A 508 -16.72 -23.57 10.37
CA LEU A 508 -15.40 -23.45 9.73
C LEU A 508 -15.13 -22.05 9.14
N GLY A 509 -16.17 -21.35 8.69
CA GLY A 509 -16.04 -19.95 8.23
C GLY A 509 -15.50 -18.96 9.27
N LYS A 510 -15.53 -19.31 10.58
CA LYS A 510 -14.96 -18.47 11.64
C LYS A 510 -13.43 -18.37 11.60
N PHE A 511 -12.75 -19.35 11.01
CA PHE A 511 -11.28 -19.35 10.92
C PHE A 511 -10.78 -18.30 9.91
N PRO A 512 -11.25 -18.28 8.64
CA PRO A 512 -10.93 -17.21 7.70
C PRO A 512 -11.34 -15.82 8.21
N ASP A 513 -12.52 -15.69 8.83
CA ASP A 513 -12.97 -14.42 9.44
C ASP A 513 -11.98 -13.88 10.48
N LEU A 514 -11.44 -14.78 11.31
CA LEU A 514 -10.48 -14.43 12.35
C LEU A 514 -9.10 -14.11 11.77
N GLN A 515 -8.63 -14.90 10.79
CA GLN A 515 -7.38 -14.64 10.07
C GLN A 515 -7.40 -13.26 9.38
N MET A 516 -8.49 -12.96 8.65
CA MET A 516 -8.69 -11.66 7.99
C MET A 516 -8.68 -10.51 9.01
N ARG A 517 -9.37 -10.68 10.14
CA ARG A 517 -9.39 -9.68 11.21
C ARG A 517 -8.00 -9.41 11.75
N ILE A 518 -7.24 -10.45 12.10
CA ILE A 518 -5.87 -10.32 12.61
C ILE A 518 -5.00 -9.64 11.54
N GLY A 519 -5.06 -10.08 10.29
CA GLY A 519 -4.30 -9.49 9.18
C GLY A 519 -4.60 -8.01 8.96
N THR A 520 -5.88 -7.60 8.98
CA THR A 520 -6.28 -6.19 8.83
C THR A 520 -5.67 -5.29 9.92
N TRP A 521 -5.62 -5.77 11.16
CA TRP A 521 -5.05 -5.00 12.27
C TRP A 521 -3.53 -5.00 12.27
N MET A 522 -2.92 -6.10 11.82
CA MET A 522 -1.48 -6.16 11.58
C MET A 522 -1.04 -5.10 10.56
N ASP A 523 -1.76 -4.94 9.44
CA ASP A 523 -1.47 -3.88 8.45
C ASP A 523 -1.61 -2.47 9.03
N LYS A 524 -2.62 -2.26 9.89
CA LYS A 524 -2.80 -0.96 10.56
C LYS A 524 -1.66 -0.66 11.53
N MET A 525 -1.18 -1.66 12.27
CA MET A 525 -0.04 -1.51 13.20
C MET A 525 1.29 -1.35 12.48
N ALA A 526 1.42 -1.83 11.24
CA ALA A 526 2.59 -1.60 10.39
C ALA A 526 2.74 -0.13 9.95
N ASN A 527 1.84 0.76 10.37
CA ASN A 527 1.89 2.20 10.09
C ASN A 527 1.92 3.01 11.39
N GLY A 528 2.91 3.89 11.53
CA GLY A 528 3.08 4.82 12.65
C GLY A 528 2.87 6.27 12.23
N GLY A 529 1.73 6.60 11.62
CA GLY A 529 1.45 7.93 11.08
C GLY A 529 1.47 9.05 12.13
N MET A 530 2.13 10.18 11.82
CA MET A 530 2.12 11.39 12.65
C MET A 530 2.22 12.62 11.76
N SER A 531 1.31 13.58 11.93
CA SER A 531 1.44 14.88 11.27
C SER A 531 2.23 15.84 12.15
N ALA A 532 3.11 16.63 11.56
CA ALA A 532 3.82 17.70 12.25
C ALA A 532 3.42 19.05 11.65
N ASP A 533 2.92 19.95 12.48
CA ASP A 533 2.62 21.35 12.12
C ASP A 533 3.90 22.17 12.19
N TYR A 534 4.52 22.26 13.37
CA TYR A 534 5.83 22.87 13.52
C TYR A 534 6.55 22.37 14.77
N ILE A 535 7.85 22.65 14.84
CA ILE A 535 8.75 22.31 15.93
C ILE A 535 9.30 23.61 16.52
N VAL A 536 9.35 23.71 17.84
CA VAL A 536 9.96 24.85 18.56
C VAL A 536 11.16 24.35 19.33
N VAL A 537 12.34 24.92 19.03
CA VAL A 537 13.54 24.72 19.86
C VAL A 537 13.70 25.96 20.72
N ARG A 538 13.82 25.78 22.04
CA ARG A 538 13.84 26.91 22.99
C ARG A 538 14.77 26.70 24.17
N SER A 539 15.24 27.78 24.78
CA SER A 539 15.93 27.70 26.06
C SER A 539 14.96 27.26 27.18
N PRO A 540 15.42 26.54 28.23
CA PRO A 540 14.60 26.19 29.38
C PRO A 540 13.88 27.41 29.96
N SER A 541 12.60 27.26 30.30
CA SER A 541 11.72 28.34 30.80
C SER A 541 11.41 29.50 29.83
N ALA A 542 11.87 29.45 28.57
CA ALA A 542 11.38 30.41 27.56
C ALA A 542 9.91 30.13 27.24
N VAL A 543 9.10 31.20 27.20
CA VAL A 543 7.69 31.13 26.80
C VAL A 543 7.57 31.61 25.36
N HIS A 544 7.03 30.78 24.48
CA HIS A 544 6.77 31.12 23.08
C HIS A 544 5.30 31.57 22.88
N PRO A 545 4.98 32.40 21.86
CA PRO A 545 3.64 32.94 21.65
C PRO A 545 2.64 31.96 21.03
N TYR A 546 3.09 30.78 20.59
CA TYR A 546 2.28 29.83 19.84
C TYR A 546 1.19 29.18 20.69
N LYS A 547 -0.02 29.08 20.14
CA LYS A 547 -1.24 28.66 20.86
C LYS A 547 -1.75 27.33 20.34
N GLU A 548 -2.34 26.55 21.25
CA GLU A 548 -3.08 25.35 20.89
C GLU A 548 -4.48 25.65 20.39
N THR A 549 -5.04 24.71 19.65
CA THR A 549 -6.41 24.77 19.15
C THR A 549 -7.40 24.51 20.29
N SER A 550 -8.23 25.50 20.63
CA SER A 550 -9.33 25.34 21.59
C SER A 550 -10.67 25.03 20.89
N THR A 551 -11.61 24.38 21.57
CA THR A 551 -12.96 24.08 21.04
C THR A 551 -13.68 25.36 20.59
N LEU A 552 -13.52 26.46 21.34
CA LEU A 552 -14.13 27.74 20.98
C LEU A 552 -13.50 28.34 19.72
N SER A 553 -12.16 28.27 19.59
CA SER A 553 -11.48 28.75 18.39
C SER A 553 -11.89 27.98 17.13
N LYS A 554 -12.17 26.67 17.23
CA LYS A 554 -12.68 25.87 16.10
C LYS A 554 -14.01 26.42 15.59
N VAL A 555 -14.96 26.73 16.48
CA VAL A 555 -16.26 27.29 16.09
C VAL A 555 -16.10 28.63 15.35
N SER A 556 -15.28 29.55 15.86
CA SER A 556 -15.04 30.83 15.19
C SER A 556 -14.36 30.65 13.84
N TYR A 557 -13.37 29.76 13.74
CA TYR A 557 -12.65 29.51 12.49
C TYR A 557 -13.54 28.84 11.45
N THR A 558 -14.41 27.89 11.84
CA THR A 558 -15.40 27.29 10.94
C THR A 558 -16.37 28.34 10.40
N LEU A 559 -16.84 29.29 11.24
CA LEU A 559 -17.70 30.39 10.79
C LEU A 559 -16.97 31.33 9.83
N ILE A 560 -15.70 31.64 10.10
CA ILE A 560 -14.86 32.44 9.21
C ILE A 560 -14.63 31.72 7.89
N ASN A 561 -14.31 30.43 7.90
CA ASN A 561 -14.13 29.63 6.70
C ASN A 561 -15.43 29.50 5.90
N PHE A 562 -16.57 29.29 6.56
CA PHE A 562 -17.87 29.33 5.91
C PHE A 562 -18.16 30.70 5.29
N ALA A 563 -17.85 31.81 5.97
CA ALA A 563 -17.97 33.13 5.38
C ALA A 563 -17.03 33.28 4.17
N ARG A 564 -15.78 32.80 4.27
CA ARG A 564 -14.82 32.77 3.16
C ARG A 564 -15.38 32.02 1.97
N THR A 565 -16.20 30.98 2.14
CA THR A 565 -16.76 30.26 0.98
C THR A 565 -17.71 31.08 0.11
N PHE A 566 -18.27 32.19 0.62
CA PHE A 566 -19.12 33.09 -0.17
C PHE A 566 -18.34 34.15 -0.96
N TYR A 567 -17.07 34.36 -0.64
CA TYR A 567 -16.26 35.43 -1.23
C TYR A 567 -14.99 34.92 -1.93
N LEU A 568 -14.47 33.76 -1.55
CA LEU A 568 -13.36 33.09 -2.23
C LEU A 568 -13.88 32.35 -3.46
N ASN A 569 -13.26 32.62 -4.61
CA ASN A 569 -13.52 31.89 -5.84
C ASN A 569 -12.72 30.58 -5.80
N TYR A 570 -13.39 29.43 -5.81
CA TYR A 570 -12.75 28.10 -5.76
C TYR A 570 -12.47 27.49 -7.13
N ASN A 571 -12.81 28.20 -8.21
CA ASN A 571 -12.64 27.72 -9.58
C ASN A 571 -11.39 28.36 -10.19
N ALA A 572 -10.49 27.54 -10.74
CA ALA A 572 -9.09 27.87 -11.06
C ALA A 572 -8.89 28.96 -12.13
N ARG A 573 -9.97 29.47 -12.71
CA ARG A 573 -10.02 30.63 -13.59
C ARG A 573 -11.29 31.42 -13.31
N ASP A 574 -11.26 32.72 -13.61
CA ASP A 574 -12.49 33.45 -13.90
C ASP A 574 -13.34 32.58 -14.82
N LEU A 575 -14.50 32.13 -14.32
CA LEU A 575 -15.52 31.28 -14.97
C LEU A 575 -16.16 31.93 -16.22
N ASN A 576 -15.47 32.88 -16.83
CA ASN A 576 -15.98 33.73 -17.88
C ASN A 576 -15.31 33.53 -19.23
N ASP A 577 -14.35 32.62 -19.37
CA ASP A 577 -14.01 32.14 -20.71
C ASP A 577 -15.05 31.10 -21.12
N LYS A 578 -16.21 31.60 -21.57
CA LYS A 578 -17.32 30.77 -22.10
C LYS A 578 -16.87 29.80 -23.18
N ASP A 579 -15.69 30.00 -23.76
CA ASP A 579 -15.13 29.21 -24.83
C ASP A 579 -14.26 28.03 -24.34
N ALA A 580 -13.91 27.94 -23.04
CA ALA A 580 -13.10 26.83 -22.48
C ALA A 580 -13.89 25.51 -22.39
N ILE A 581 -13.26 24.37 -22.69
CA ILE A 581 -13.92 23.05 -22.52
C ILE A 581 -13.98 22.64 -21.05
N GLU A 582 -15.10 22.09 -20.62
CA GLU A 582 -15.35 21.60 -19.26
C GLU A 582 -15.08 20.10 -19.16
N ILE A 583 -14.15 19.71 -18.29
CA ILE A 583 -13.72 18.30 -18.11
C ILE A 583 -13.98 17.88 -16.68
N TRP A 584 -14.70 16.78 -16.49
CA TRP A 584 -14.94 16.19 -15.17
C TRP A 584 -14.11 14.92 -14.99
N VAL A 585 -13.37 14.82 -13.88
CA VAL A 585 -12.43 13.73 -13.63
C VAL A 585 -12.90 12.87 -12.45
N GLY A 586 -13.23 11.61 -12.74
CA GLY A 586 -13.62 10.57 -11.78
C GLY A 586 -12.45 9.90 -11.05
N ARG A 587 -11.36 10.64 -10.77
CA ARG A 587 -10.16 10.13 -10.08
C ARG A 587 -9.73 11.09 -8.99
N GLY A 588 -8.96 10.61 -8.02
CA GLY A 588 -8.46 11.41 -6.88
C GLY A 588 -7.83 12.74 -7.30
N ARG A 589 -7.94 13.75 -6.44
CA ARG A 589 -7.51 15.13 -6.72
C ARG A 589 -6.06 15.23 -7.22
N ASP A 590 -5.16 14.41 -6.69
CA ASP A 590 -3.75 14.38 -7.09
C ASP A 590 -3.58 14.08 -8.59
N TYR A 591 -4.36 13.13 -9.14
CA TYR A 591 -4.41 12.84 -10.58
C TYR A 591 -4.95 14.04 -11.39
N ALA A 592 -6.05 14.65 -10.92
CA ALA A 592 -6.66 15.79 -11.61
C ALA A 592 -5.76 17.03 -11.63
N SER A 593 -5.02 17.30 -10.54
CA SER A 593 -4.08 18.42 -10.46
C SER A 593 -2.91 18.27 -11.41
N LEU A 594 -2.32 17.07 -11.50
CA LEU A 594 -1.24 16.79 -12.46
C LEU A 594 -1.73 16.95 -13.90
N LEU A 595 -2.92 16.44 -14.20
CA LEU A 595 -3.55 16.61 -15.50
C LEU A 595 -3.70 18.10 -15.85
N GLN A 596 -4.21 18.91 -14.93
CA GLN A 596 -4.36 20.36 -15.11
C GLN A 596 -2.99 21.04 -15.37
N GLU A 597 -1.94 20.67 -14.64
CA GLU A 597 -0.60 21.22 -14.86
C GLU A 597 -0.07 20.88 -16.26
N MET A 598 -0.21 19.63 -16.70
CA MET A 598 0.21 19.22 -18.05
C MET A 598 -0.59 19.94 -19.14
N ILE A 599 -1.88 20.16 -18.92
CA ILE A 599 -2.75 20.92 -19.82
C ILE A 599 -2.25 22.36 -19.97
N ASP A 600 -1.90 23.01 -18.87
CA ASP A 600 -1.44 24.40 -18.87
C ASP A 600 -0.03 24.55 -19.47
N GLN A 601 0.82 23.53 -19.30
CA GLN A 601 2.19 23.53 -19.82
C GLN A 601 2.29 23.18 -21.30
N SER A 602 1.46 22.25 -21.79
CA SER A 602 1.60 21.68 -23.14
C SER A 602 0.36 21.86 -24.00
N PHE A 603 -0.80 21.37 -23.56
CA PHE A 603 -2.01 21.33 -24.39
C PHE A 603 -2.52 22.73 -24.77
N THR A 604 -2.77 23.59 -23.78
CA THR A 604 -3.33 24.93 -24.00
C THR A 604 -2.38 25.79 -24.83
N PRO A 605 -1.06 25.85 -24.55
CA PRO A 605 -0.12 26.62 -25.37
C PRO A 605 0.00 26.13 -26.82
N GLN A 606 -0.08 24.82 -27.06
CA GLN A 606 0.07 24.24 -28.41
C GLN A 606 -1.20 24.34 -29.25
N THR A 607 -2.37 24.19 -28.63
CA THR A 607 -3.65 24.10 -29.34
C THR A 607 -4.45 25.40 -29.33
N GLY A 608 -4.18 26.29 -28.36
CA GLY A 608 -4.99 27.47 -28.07
C GLY A 608 -6.33 27.15 -27.42
N ILE A 609 -6.60 25.90 -27.05
CA ILE A 609 -7.86 25.47 -26.42
C ILE A 609 -7.72 25.61 -24.91
N ALA A 610 -8.54 26.47 -24.31
CA ALA A 610 -8.62 26.57 -22.86
C ALA A 610 -9.43 25.39 -22.28
N VAL A 611 -9.01 24.88 -21.13
CA VAL A 611 -9.63 23.74 -20.45
C VAL A 611 -9.89 24.10 -18.99
N ASN A 612 -11.04 23.66 -18.48
CA ASN A 612 -11.39 23.72 -17.07
C ASN A 612 -11.58 22.30 -16.53
N VAL A 613 -10.73 21.88 -15.59
CA VAL A 613 -10.79 20.56 -14.97
C VAL A 613 -11.53 20.64 -13.64
N ASN A 614 -12.63 19.91 -13.52
CA ASN A 614 -13.40 19.76 -12.28
C ASN A 614 -13.28 18.33 -11.74
N PHE A 615 -13.09 18.21 -10.43
CA PHE A 615 -13.04 16.92 -9.75
C PHE A 615 -14.47 16.38 -9.52
N MET A 616 -14.71 15.13 -9.93
CA MET A 616 -15.98 14.43 -9.77
C MET A 616 -15.79 13.24 -8.80
N PRO A 617 -16.01 13.41 -7.48
CA PRO A 617 -15.81 12.34 -6.50
C PRO A 617 -16.82 11.19 -6.61
N ASP A 618 -18.01 11.45 -7.13
CA ASP A 618 -19.07 10.45 -7.35
C ASP A 618 -19.51 10.48 -8.80
N ALA A 619 -19.27 9.39 -9.53
CA ALA A 619 -19.67 9.26 -10.92
C ALA A 619 -21.20 9.27 -11.12
N ASN A 620 -22.01 8.99 -10.09
CA ASN A 620 -23.47 9.14 -10.17
C ASN A 620 -23.89 10.60 -10.33
N ALA A 621 -23.06 11.56 -9.90
CA ALA A 621 -23.30 12.98 -10.10
C ALA A 621 -23.42 13.31 -11.59
N LEU A 622 -22.64 12.65 -12.46
CA LEU A 622 -22.72 12.82 -13.91
C LEU A 622 -24.09 12.43 -14.46
N THR A 623 -24.67 11.34 -13.95
CA THR A 623 -25.99 10.86 -14.38
C THR A 623 -27.10 11.82 -13.97
N LEU A 624 -27.03 12.32 -12.74
CA LEU A 624 -27.96 13.33 -12.23
C LEU A 624 -27.84 14.65 -12.99
N SER A 625 -26.62 15.13 -13.25
CA SER A 625 -26.40 16.42 -13.91
C SER A 625 -26.72 16.36 -15.41
N ASN A 626 -26.42 15.25 -16.09
CA ASN A 626 -26.85 15.03 -17.47
C ASN A 626 -28.40 15.04 -17.59
N ALA A 627 -29.12 14.43 -16.65
CA ALA A 627 -30.58 14.50 -16.59
C ALA A 627 -31.09 15.93 -16.33
N GLY A 628 -30.36 16.70 -15.50
CA GLY A 628 -30.62 18.11 -15.23
C GLY A 628 -30.23 19.09 -16.36
N GLY A 629 -29.48 18.62 -17.37
CA GLY A 629 -29.01 19.44 -18.50
C GLY A 629 -27.72 20.21 -18.25
N ASP A 630 -27.01 19.94 -17.15
CA ASP A 630 -25.77 20.60 -16.74
C ASP A 630 -24.61 19.61 -16.79
N GLN A 631 -24.10 19.31 -17.99
CA GLN A 631 -23.10 18.28 -18.24
C GLN A 631 -21.75 18.88 -18.67
N PRO A 632 -20.62 18.22 -18.36
CA PRO A 632 -19.33 18.59 -18.92
C PRO A 632 -19.26 18.31 -20.43
N ASP A 633 -18.23 18.83 -21.07
CA ASP A 633 -17.88 18.48 -22.45
C ASP A 633 -17.23 17.08 -22.49
N VAL A 634 -16.32 16.80 -21.56
CA VAL A 634 -15.60 15.52 -21.42
C VAL A 634 -15.72 14.97 -20.01
N ALA A 635 -15.90 13.66 -19.88
CA ALA A 635 -15.78 12.94 -18.62
C ALA A 635 -14.65 11.90 -18.70
N LEU A 636 -13.76 11.91 -17.71
CA LEU A 636 -12.62 11.00 -17.56
C LEU A 636 -12.78 10.13 -16.32
N GLY A 637 -12.12 8.98 -16.28
CA GLY A 637 -12.11 8.07 -15.14
C GLY A 637 -13.42 7.31 -14.96
N LEU A 638 -14.20 7.16 -16.03
CA LEU A 638 -15.46 6.43 -15.98
C LEU A 638 -15.22 4.93 -15.96
N VAL A 639 -16.01 4.19 -15.21
CA VAL A 639 -16.00 2.72 -15.27
C VAL A 639 -16.51 2.25 -16.64
N GLN A 640 -15.98 1.11 -17.10
CA GLN A 640 -16.07 0.65 -18.50
C GLN A 640 -17.48 0.44 -19.08
N ASP A 641 -18.50 0.22 -18.26
CA ASP A 641 -19.89 0.02 -18.68
C ASP A 641 -20.63 1.33 -18.95
N MET A 642 -20.26 2.41 -18.25
CA MET A 642 -20.96 3.70 -18.34
C MET A 642 -21.04 4.29 -19.75
N PRO A 643 -19.98 4.30 -20.60
CA PRO A 643 -20.05 4.95 -21.89
C PRO A 643 -21.13 4.39 -22.83
N VAL A 644 -21.27 3.06 -22.88
CA VAL A 644 -22.31 2.39 -23.69
C VAL A 644 -23.68 2.63 -23.09
N ASP A 645 -23.79 2.64 -21.76
CA ASP A 645 -25.01 3.00 -21.07
C ASP A 645 -25.50 4.41 -21.45
N TYR A 646 -24.59 5.38 -21.59
CA TYR A 646 -24.90 6.71 -22.10
C TYR A 646 -25.21 6.70 -23.60
N ALA A 647 -24.54 5.87 -24.39
CA ALA A 647 -24.79 5.73 -25.82
C ALA A 647 -26.22 5.21 -26.09
N MET A 648 -26.68 4.23 -25.32
CA MET A 648 -28.05 3.71 -25.39
C MET A 648 -29.11 4.78 -25.09
N ARG A 649 -28.74 5.84 -24.36
CA ARG A 649 -29.59 6.98 -23.99
C ARG A 649 -29.34 8.21 -24.87
N GLU A 650 -28.57 8.07 -25.94
CA GLU A 650 -28.18 9.16 -26.85
C GLU A 650 -27.47 10.33 -26.13
N ALA A 651 -26.78 10.02 -25.03
CA ALA A 651 -26.14 10.99 -24.15
C ALA A 651 -24.61 11.11 -24.36
N SER A 652 -24.02 10.25 -25.17
CA SER A 652 -22.59 10.29 -25.54
C SER A 652 -22.39 10.42 -27.05
N VAL A 653 -21.24 10.96 -27.44
CA VAL A 653 -20.86 11.18 -28.83
C VAL A 653 -20.25 9.91 -29.42
N ASP A 654 -20.64 9.58 -30.65
CA ASP A 654 -19.97 8.55 -31.45
C ASP A 654 -18.64 9.07 -31.97
N LEU A 655 -17.53 8.54 -31.46
CA LEU A 655 -16.18 8.99 -31.78
C LEU A 655 -15.74 8.61 -33.21
N THR A 656 -16.41 7.66 -33.86
CA THR A 656 -16.09 7.25 -35.25
C THR A 656 -16.32 8.37 -36.26
N GLN A 657 -17.04 9.43 -35.88
CA GLN A 657 -17.28 10.60 -36.74
C GLN A 657 -16.05 11.51 -36.89
N PHE A 658 -15.04 11.39 -36.01
CA PHE A 658 -13.86 12.23 -36.05
C PHE A 658 -12.82 11.70 -37.04
N ALA A 659 -12.19 12.62 -37.81
CA ALA A 659 -11.40 12.27 -38.99
C ALA A 659 -10.20 11.36 -38.72
N ASN A 660 -9.55 11.47 -37.55
CA ASN A 660 -8.39 10.66 -37.16
C ASN A 660 -8.73 9.55 -36.16
N PHE A 661 -10.01 9.20 -36.00
CA PHE A 661 -10.43 8.17 -35.06
C PHE A 661 -9.72 6.82 -35.27
N GLU A 662 -9.58 6.36 -36.52
CA GLU A 662 -8.93 5.08 -36.83
C GLU A 662 -7.48 5.04 -36.32
N GLU A 663 -6.71 6.12 -36.54
CA GLU A 663 -5.34 6.26 -36.03
C GLU A 663 -5.29 6.28 -34.49
N VAL A 664 -6.23 6.97 -33.86
CA VAL A 664 -6.31 7.03 -32.39
C VAL A 664 -6.69 5.66 -31.80
N ALA A 665 -7.58 4.92 -32.45
CA ALA A 665 -8.03 3.61 -32.00
C ALA A 665 -6.91 2.55 -32.02
N GLU A 666 -5.95 2.64 -32.94
CA GLU A 666 -4.77 1.74 -33.02
C GLU A 666 -3.88 1.76 -31.75
N ARG A 667 -4.02 2.77 -30.89
CA ARG A 667 -3.31 2.87 -29.60
C ARG A 667 -3.76 1.82 -28.59
N PHE A 668 -4.94 1.23 -28.80
CA PHE A 668 -5.62 0.38 -27.83
C PHE A 668 -5.91 -1.01 -28.39
N HIS A 669 -6.03 -1.98 -27.48
CA HIS A 669 -6.34 -3.34 -27.85
C HIS A 669 -7.76 -3.43 -28.44
N PRO A 670 -7.98 -4.07 -29.61
CA PRO A 670 -9.31 -4.15 -30.22
C PRO A 670 -10.33 -4.88 -29.34
N GLY A 671 -9.89 -5.90 -28.60
CA GLY A 671 -10.72 -6.63 -27.62
C GLY A 671 -11.20 -5.79 -26.45
N VAL A 672 -10.48 -4.70 -26.12
CA VAL A 672 -10.89 -3.71 -25.12
C VAL A 672 -11.84 -2.70 -25.76
N MET A 673 -11.50 -2.18 -26.94
CA MET A 673 -12.32 -1.24 -27.69
C MET A 673 -13.73 -1.80 -27.98
N ARG A 674 -13.86 -3.12 -28.13
CA ARG A 674 -15.16 -3.81 -28.25
C ARG A 674 -16.14 -3.44 -27.14
N SER A 675 -15.69 -3.19 -25.91
CA SER A 675 -16.57 -2.78 -24.80
C SER A 675 -17.24 -1.43 -25.01
N PHE A 676 -16.72 -0.56 -25.88
CA PHE A 676 -17.28 0.76 -26.15
C PHE A 676 -18.10 0.83 -27.44
N GLY A 677 -18.30 -0.31 -28.11
CA GLY A 677 -19.06 -0.42 -29.35
C GLY A 677 -20.58 -0.47 -29.11
N TYR A 678 -21.33 0.33 -29.88
CA TYR A 678 -22.80 0.27 -29.90
C TYR A 678 -23.35 0.75 -31.25
N LYS A 679 -24.21 -0.03 -31.92
CA LYS A 679 -24.84 0.36 -33.20
C LYS A 679 -23.82 0.84 -34.27
N ASN A 680 -22.70 0.14 -34.42
CA ASN A 680 -21.57 0.48 -35.31
C ASN A 680 -20.77 1.75 -34.94
N GLY A 681 -21.11 2.44 -33.84
CA GLY A 681 -20.33 3.54 -33.29
C GLY A 681 -19.43 3.11 -32.13
N VAL A 682 -18.50 3.98 -31.74
CA VAL A 682 -17.61 3.80 -30.58
C VAL A 682 -17.73 5.03 -29.68
N TYR A 683 -18.04 4.85 -28.40
CA TYR A 683 -18.48 5.97 -27.55
C TYR A 683 -17.49 6.39 -26.46
N ALA A 684 -16.33 5.75 -26.40
CA ALA A 684 -15.26 6.10 -25.47
C ALA A 684 -13.90 5.57 -25.94
N LEU A 685 -12.83 6.11 -25.36
CA LEU A 685 -11.49 5.55 -25.41
C LEU A 685 -11.07 5.07 -24.01
N PRO A 686 -10.37 3.94 -23.87
CA PRO A 686 -9.85 3.51 -22.57
C PRO A 686 -8.69 4.42 -22.12
N GLU A 687 -8.61 4.65 -20.81
CA GLU A 687 -7.53 5.42 -20.19
C GLU A 687 -6.58 4.52 -19.39
N THR A 688 -7.15 3.64 -18.55
CA THR A 688 -6.40 2.65 -17.79
C THR A 688 -6.93 1.25 -18.00
N GLN A 689 -6.07 0.25 -17.82
CA GLN A 689 -6.41 -1.15 -18.03
C GLN A 689 -5.73 -2.02 -16.97
N SER A 690 -6.52 -2.87 -16.29
CA SER A 690 -6.04 -3.86 -15.33
C SER A 690 -5.99 -5.23 -15.99
N TYR A 691 -4.86 -5.93 -15.85
CA TYR A 691 -4.62 -7.24 -16.46
C TYR A 691 -4.80 -8.33 -15.39
N HIS A 692 -5.47 -9.44 -15.74
CA HIS A 692 -5.50 -10.63 -14.89
C HIS A 692 -4.25 -11.47 -15.17
N LEU A 693 -3.36 -11.55 -14.18
CA LEU A 693 -2.06 -12.22 -14.30
C LEU A 693 -1.93 -13.28 -13.21
N LEU A 694 -1.11 -14.28 -13.48
CA LEU A 694 -0.70 -15.27 -12.49
C LEU A 694 0.42 -14.70 -11.63
N PHE A 695 0.22 -14.64 -10.31
CA PHE A 695 1.23 -14.29 -9.32
C PHE A 695 1.70 -15.58 -8.64
N TYR A 696 3.01 -15.71 -8.42
CA TYR A 696 3.56 -16.87 -7.70
C TYR A 696 4.81 -16.54 -6.86
N ARG A 697 4.99 -17.26 -5.76
CA ARG A 697 6.16 -17.16 -4.85
C ARG A 697 7.30 -18.04 -5.33
N LYS A 698 8.44 -17.44 -5.68
CA LYS A 698 9.55 -18.16 -6.33
C LYS A 698 10.20 -19.19 -5.40
N SER A 699 10.45 -18.83 -4.13
CA SER A 699 11.05 -19.74 -3.16
C SER A 699 10.19 -20.97 -2.91
N ILE A 700 8.88 -20.77 -2.66
CA ILE A 700 7.92 -21.85 -2.38
C ILE A 700 7.76 -22.77 -3.59
N MET A 701 7.62 -22.22 -4.80
CA MET A 701 7.53 -23.04 -6.00
C MET A 701 8.80 -23.88 -6.20
N LYS A 702 9.98 -23.30 -5.95
CA LYS A 702 11.27 -24.02 -6.01
C LYS A 702 11.39 -25.10 -4.94
N GLU A 703 10.95 -24.85 -3.71
CA GLU A 703 10.97 -25.81 -2.60
C GLU A 703 10.08 -27.02 -2.89
N LEU A 704 8.89 -26.78 -3.46
CA LEU A 704 7.95 -27.83 -3.82
C LEU A 704 8.28 -28.52 -5.17
N GLU A 705 9.37 -28.12 -5.82
CA GLU A 705 9.75 -28.58 -7.16
C GLU A 705 8.63 -28.36 -8.20
N LEU A 706 7.90 -27.25 -8.08
CA LEU A 706 6.80 -26.85 -8.96
C LEU A 706 7.23 -25.72 -9.91
N GLU A 707 6.68 -25.75 -11.12
CA GLU A 707 6.76 -24.63 -12.07
C GLU A 707 5.44 -23.86 -12.08
N ALA A 708 5.48 -22.59 -12.52
CA ALA A 708 4.27 -21.81 -12.72
C ALA A 708 3.42 -22.47 -13.84
N PRO A 709 2.13 -22.77 -13.60
CA PRO A 709 1.28 -23.46 -14.55
C PRO A 709 0.99 -22.60 -15.78
N ASP A 710 1.19 -23.18 -16.97
CA ASP A 710 0.91 -22.52 -18.24
C ASP A 710 -0.55 -22.73 -18.68
N THR A 711 -1.15 -23.86 -18.25
CA THR A 711 -2.51 -24.30 -18.60
C THR A 711 -3.36 -24.62 -17.37
N TRP A 712 -4.68 -24.63 -17.52
CA TRP A 712 -5.59 -25.10 -16.47
C TRP A 712 -5.33 -26.56 -16.08
N GLU A 713 -4.90 -27.39 -17.02
CA GLU A 713 -4.47 -28.76 -16.76
C GLU A 713 -3.17 -28.84 -15.94
N ASP A 714 -2.22 -27.92 -16.16
CA ASP A 714 -1.04 -27.80 -15.29
C ASP A 714 -1.45 -27.43 -13.87
N LEU A 715 -2.36 -26.47 -13.73
CA LEU A 715 -2.90 -26.08 -12.43
C LEU A 715 -3.50 -27.30 -11.71
N GLN A 716 -4.37 -28.05 -12.37
CA GLN A 716 -4.98 -29.26 -11.81
C GLN A 716 -3.95 -30.31 -11.37
N ARG A 717 -2.77 -30.36 -12.02
CA ARG A 717 -1.67 -31.28 -11.65
C ARG A 717 -0.90 -30.83 -10.41
N ILE A 718 -0.72 -29.52 -10.20
CA ILE A 718 0.02 -28.99 -9.04
C ILE A 718 -0.86 -28.82 -7.79
N LEU A 719 -2.18 -28.69 -7.95
CA LEU A 719 -3.12 -28.49 -6.84
C LEU A 719 -2.99 -29.54 -5.72
N PRO A 720 -2.88 -30.86 -6.01
CA PRO A 720 -2.69 -31.86 -4.97
C PRO A 720 -1.42 -31.62 -4.13
N THR A 721 -0.29 -31.30 -4.77
CA THR A 721 0.97 -31.02 -4.07
C THR A 721 0.87 -29.76 -3.20
N LEU A 722 0.24 -28.70 -3.70
CA LEU A 722 -0.03 -27.50 -2.90
C LEU A 722 -0.87 -27.85 -1.67
N GLN A 723 -1.98 -28.56 -1.86
CA GLN A 723 -2.94 -28.91 -0.81
C GLN A 723 -2.36 -29.89 0.22
N GLU A 724 -1.50 -30.84 -0.19
CA GLU A 724 -0.77 -31.74 0.71
C GLU A 724 0.18 -30.98 1.65
N ASN A 725 0.72 -29.85 1.18
CA ASN A 725 1.54 -28.93 1.96
C ASN A 725 0.70 -27.85 2.67
N GLY A 726 -0.63 -28.02 2.68
CA GLY A 726 -1.55 -27.10 3.32
C GLY A 726 -1.64 -25.75 2.63
N MET A 727 -1.27 -25.62 1.36
CA MET A 727 -1.34 -24.39 0.57
C MET A 727 -2.52 -24.42 -0.40
N GLN A 728 -2.96 -23.26 -0.89
CA GLN A 728 -4.08 -23.15 -1.84
C GLN A 728 -3.75 -22.25 -3.04
N PHE A 729 -4.50 -22.43 -4.13
CA PHE A 729 -4.48 -21.51 -5.27
C PHE A 729 -5.60 -20.48 -5.14
N TYR A 730 -5.31 -19.22 -5.43
CA TYR A 730 -6.34 -18.19 -5.49
C TYR A 730 -6.86 -17.98 -6.91
N TYR A 731 -8.18 -18.00 -7.04
CA TYR A 731 -8.90 -17.55 -8.21
C TYR A 731 -10.14 -16.79 -7.77
N ASN A 732 -10.43 -15.65 -8.39
CA ASN A 732 -11.68 -14.94 -8.12
C ASN A 732 -12.86 -15.77 -8.64
N ALA A 733 -13.65 -16.35 -7.74
CA ALA A 733 -14.80 -17.20 -8.11
C ALA A 733 -15.80 -16.52 -9.05
N LYS A 734 -15.85 -15.17 -9.06
CA LYS A 734 -16.74 -14.39 -9.93
C LYS A 734 -16.20 -14.21 -11.35
N ASP A 735 -14.95 -14.55 -11.62
CA ASP A 735 -14.33 -14.40 -12.94
C ASP A 735 -14.58 -15.64 -13.80
N PHE A 736 -15.76 -15.73 -14.42
CA PHE A 736 -16.12 -16.86 -15.28
C PHE A 736 -15.63 -16.69 -16.72
N VAL A 737 -15.36 -15.46 -17.16
CA VAL A 737 -15.14 -15.12 -18.58
C VAL A 737 -14.02 -15.94 -19.23
N PRO A 738 -12.84 -16.14 -18.60
CA PRO A 738 -11.75 -16.86 -19.22
C PRO A 738 -12.12 -18.29 -19.64
N PHE A 739 -12.88 -19.01 -18.82
CA PHE A 739 -13.27 -20.40 -19.12
C PHE A 739 -14.12 -20.50 -20.39
N PHE A 740 -15.00 -19.53 -20.64
CA PHE A 740 -15.86 -19.52 -21.83
C PHE A 740 -15.08 -19.07 -23.06
N TYR A 741 -14.33 -17.97 -22.99
CA TYR A 741 -13.62 -17.46 -24.17
C TYR A 741 -12.42 -18.31 -24.58
N GLN A 742 -11.75 -18.99 -23.66
CA GLN A 742 -10.66 -19.93 -23.99
C GLN A 742 -11.17 -21.21 -24.70
N ASN A 743 -12.47 -21.50 -24.59
CA ASN A 743 -13.17 -22.58 -25.28
C ASN A 743 -14.05 -22.08 -26.44
N ASP A 744 -13.77 -20.88 -26.96
CA ASP A 744 -14.47 -20.24 -28.09
C ASP A 744 -16.00 -20.09 -27.90
N VAL A 745 -16.45 -19.86 -26.66
CA VAL A 745 -17.86 -19.65 -26.34
C VAL A 745 -18.17 -18.16 -26.23
N GLU A 746 -19.00 -17.66 -27.14
CA GLU A 746 -19.56 -16.31 -27.03
C GLU A 746 -20.81 -16.25 -26.14
N PHE A 747 -20.94 -15.17 -25.37
CA PHE A 747 -22.13 -14.96 -24.52
C PHE A 747 -23.33 -14.43 -25.31
N TYR A 748 -23.08 -13.80 -26.46
CA TYR A 748 -24.09 -13.16 -27.29
C TYR A 748 -23.93 -13.53 -28.75
N SER A 749 -25.04 -13.49 -29.49
CA SER A 749 -25.02 -13.67 -30.95
C SER A 749 -24.19 -12.56 -31.63
N PRO A 750 -23.61 -12.79 -32.82
CA PRO A 750 -22.79 -11.78 -33.51
C PRO A 750 -23.51 -10.45 -33.77
N ASP A 751 -24.83 -10.46 -33.90
CA ASP A 751 -25.64 -9.26 -34.07
C ASP A 751 -26.07 -8.60 -32.74
N GLY A 752 -25.69 -9.21 -31.60
CA GLY A 752 -25.97 -8.75 -30.23
C GLY A 752 -27.42 -8.86 -29.80
N ARG A 753 -28.22 -9.67 -30.49
CA ARG A 753 -29.67 -9.72 -30.26
C ARG A 753 -30.10 -10.82 -29.32
N GLU A 754 -29.31 -11.87 -29.15
CA GLU A 754 -29.67 -13.05 -28.38
C GLU A 754 -28.51 -13.48 -27.49
N ALA A 755 -28.82 -14.19 -26.39
CA ALA A 755 -27.81 -14.94 -25.66
C ALA A 755 -27.32 -16.12 -26.53
N ALA A 756 -26.04 -16.48 -26.45
CA ALA A 756 -25.42 -17.49 -27.32
C ALA A 756 -24.72 -18.65 -26.58
N PHE A 757 -24.77 -18.68 -25.26
CA PHE A 757 -24.06 -19.67 -24.43
C PHE A 757 -24.89 -20.95 -24.14
N ASP A 758 -25.85 -21.30 -24.99
CA ASP A 758 -26.58 -22.60 -24.95
C ASP A 758 -25.93 -23.59 -25.92
N THR A 759 -24.71 -24.02 -25.60
CA THR A 759 -23.89 -24.91 -26.45
C THR A 759 -23.14 -25.94 -25.62
N GLU A 760 -22.72 -27.05 -26.25
CA GLU A 760 -21.90 -28.07 -25.58
C GLU A 760 -20.57 -27.51 -25.05
N ALA A 761 -19.91 -26.63 -25.81
CA ALA A 761 -18.71 -25.94 -25.36
C ALA A 761 -18.98 -25.02 -24.15
N ALA A 762 -20.14 -24.36 -24.08
CA ALA A 762 -20.54 -23.55 -22.93
C ALA A 762 -20.70 -24.41 -21.66
N TYR A 763 -21.29 -25.60 -21.78
CA TYR A 763 -21.41 -26.51 -20.65
C TYR A 763 -20.04 -27.04 -20.19
N THR A 764 -19.14 -27.38 -21.12
CA THR A 764 -17.77 -27.78 -20.78
C THR A 764 -17.02 -26.67 -20.05
N SER A 765 -17.14 -25.43 -20.54
CA SER A 765 -16.55 -24.24 -19.92
C SER A 765 -17.08 -24.01 -18.51
N PHE A 766 -18.41 -24.09 -18.35
CA PHE A 766 -19.08 -23.96 -17.06
C PHE A 766 -18.71 -25.10 -16.09
N SER A 767 -18.53 -26.33 -16.60
CA SER A 767 -18.06 -27.48 -15.81
C SER A 767 -16.64 -27.25 -15.32
N LEU A 768 -15.72 -26.82 -16.19
CA LEU A 768 -14.34 -26.52 -15.80
C LEU A 768 -14.28 -25.46 -14.70
N TRP A 769 -15.00 -24.35 -14.88
CA TRP A 769 -15.09 -23.29 -13.88
C TRP A 769 -15.64 -23.80 -12.54
N THR A 770 -16.75 -24.55 -12.56
CA THR A 770 -17.36 -25.06 -11.34
C THR A 770 -16.55 -26.20 -10.69
N GLU A 771 -15.81 -26.99 -11.44
CA GLU A 771 -14.94 -28.05 -10.90
C GLU A 771 -13.80 -27.49 -10.07
N LEU A 772 -13.26 -26.31 -10.39
CA LEU A 772 -12.23 -25.67 -9.55
C LEU A 772 -12.69 -25.50 -8.10
N PHE A 773 -13.96 -25.16 -7.89
CA PHE A 773 -14.52 -24.93 -6.55
C PHE A 773 -15.25 -26.16 -5.99
N GLY A 774 -15.85 -26.98 -6.85
CA GLY A 774 -16.66 -28.13 -6.44
C GLY A 774 -15.88 -29.43 -6.28
N LYS A 775 -14.79 -29.60 -7.03
CA LYS A 775 -13.98 -30.83 -7.09
C LYS A 775 -12.56 -30.61 -6.59
N TYR A 776 -11.89 -29.57 -7.09
CA TYR A 776 -10.55 -29.17 -6.64
C TYR A 776 -10.56 -28.23 -5.45
N ASP A 777 -11.77 -27.79 -5.07
CA ASP A 777 -12.04 -27.32 -3.74
C ASP A 777 -11.27 -26.03 -3.37
N LEU A 778 -11.17 -25.15 -4.36
CA LEU A 778 -10.64 -23.81 -4.14
C LEU A 778 -11.57 -22.97 -3.23
N PRO A 779 -11.02 -22.08 -2.40
CA PRO A 779 -11.81 -21.16 -1.60
C PRO A 779 -12.65 -20.20 -2.46
N GLN A 780 -13.96 -20.13 -2.21
CA GLN A 780 -14.88 -19.28 -2.98
C GLN A 780 -14.78 -17.79 -2.64
N GLU A 781 -14.49 -17.48 -1.38
CA GLU A 781 -14.40 -16.11 -0.87
C GLU A 781 -13.04 -15.92 -0.21
N VAL A 782 -12.17 -15.16 -0.86
CA VAL A 782 -10.86 -14.75 -0.33
C VAL A 782 -10.84 -13.22 -0.33
N PRO A 783 -11.21 -12.57 0.79
CA PRO A 783 -11.34 -11.12 0.84
C PRO A 783 -10.06 -10.36 0.53
N ALA A 784 -8.90 -10.94 0.84
CA ALA A 784 -7.59 -10.32 0.66
C ALA A 784 -6.53 -11.34 0.22
N PHE A 785 -6.48 -11.65 -1.08
CA PHE A 785 -5.47 -12.55 -1.65
C PHE A 785 -4.04 -12.10 -1.30
N PHE A 786 -3.75 -10.80 -1.41
CA PHE A 786 -2.46 -10.22 -1.07
C PHE A 786 -1.92 -10.68 0.30
N GLN A 787 -2.77 -10.77 1.33
CA GLN A 787 -2.33 -11.21 2.66
C GLN A 787 -1.97 -12.69 2.70
N HIS A 788 -2.78 -13.54 2.06
CA HIS A 788 -2.50 -14.97 1.97
C HIS A 788 -1.23 -15.26 1.16
N PHE A 789 -1.01 -14.48 0.11
CA PHE A 789 0.19 -14.55 -0.72
C PHE A 789 1.45 -14.12 0.03
N LYS A 790 1.36 -13.01 0.78
CA LYS A 790 2.42 -12.50 1.66
C LYS A 790 2.85 -13.55 2.70
N LEU A 791 1.87 -14.19 3.34
CA LEU A 791 2.09 -15.25 4.34
C LEU A 791 2.45 -16.62 3.75
N GLY A 792 2.41 -16.81 2.43
CA GLY A 792 2.71 -18.09 1.78
C GLY A 792 1.59 -19.14 1.85
N THR A 793 0.44 -18.83 2.46
CA THR A 793 -0.72 -19.75 2.54
C THR A 793 -1.46 -19.92 1.20
N MET A 794 -1.41 -18.90 0.34
CA MET A 794 -1.81 -18.99 -1.07
C MET A 794 -0.66 -18.48 -1.93
N PRO A 795 0.39 -19.30 -2.14
CA PRO A 795 1.64 -18.85 -2.76
C PRO A 795 1.52 -18.63 -4.27
N ILE A 796 0.35 -18.94 -4.84
CA ILE A 796 0.06 -18.82 -6.26
C ILE A 796 -1.41 -18.46 -6.49
N GLY A 797 -1.70 -17.60 -7.47
CA GLY A 797 -3.06 -17.24 -7.83
C GLY A 797 -3.18 -16.23 -8.96
N VAL A 798 -4.37 -16.14 -9.56
CA VAL A 798 -4.68 -15.13 -10.59
C VAL A 798 -5.29 -13.89 -9.93
N SER A 799 -4.70 -12.73 -10.18
CA SER A 799 -5.16 -11.46 -9.61
C SER A 799 -4.88 -10.28 -10.54
N ASP A 800 -5.17 -9.07 -10.09
CA ASP A 800 -5.22 -7.88 -10.92
C ASP A 800 -4.09 -6.86 -10.61
N PHE A 801 -4.13 -5.71 -11.28
CA PHE A 801 -3.15 -4.63 -11.07
C PHE A 801 -3.13 -4.09 -9.63
N ASN A 802 -4.24 -4.13 -8.91
CA ASN A 802 -4.27 -3.67 -7.52
C ASN A 802 -3.42 -4.57 -6.62
N THR A 803 -3.50 -5.90 -6.79
CA THR A 803 -2.59 -6.83 -6.09
C THR A 803 -1.13 -6.56 -6.43
N TYR A 804 -0.82 -6.26 -7.70
CA TYR A 804 0.54 -5.91 -8.11
C TYR A 804 1.08 -4.68 -7.37
N VAL A 805 0.29 -3.60 -7.27
CA VAL A 805 0.66 -2.41 -6.50
C VAL A 805 0.82 -2.74 -5.01
N GLN A 806 -0.11 -3.51 -4.42
CA GLN A 806 -0.02 -3.90 -3.02
C GLN A 806 1.25 -4.69 -2.70
N LEU A 807 1.65 -5.64 -3.56
CA LEU A 807 2.90 -6.41 -3.41
C LEU A 807 4.13 -5.52 -3.48
N LEU A 808 4.15 -4.53 -4.38
CA LEU A 808 5.26 -3.60 -4.50
C LEU A 808 5.37 -2.63 -3.32
N THR A 809 4.24 -2.16 -2.78
CA THR A 809 4.23 -1.06 -1.82
C THR A 809 4.11 -1.50 -0.37
N SER A 810 3.56 -2.70 -0.14
CA SER A 810 3.08 -3.12 1.18
C SER A 810 3.56 -4.51 1.61
N ALA A 811 4.42 -5.17 0.82
CA ALA A 811 5.04 -6.45 1.17
C ALA A 811 6.58 -6.46 0.95
N PRO A 812 7.33 -5.55 1.60
CA PRO A 812 8.79 -5.50 1.48
C PRO A 812 9.48 -6.82 1.89
N GLU A 813 8.88 -7.60 2.78
CA GLU A 813 9.43 -8.87 3.28
C GLU A 813 9.57 -9.95 2.20
N ILE A 814 8.82 -9.86 1.11
CA ILE A 814 8.84 -10.82 0.00
C ILE A 814 9.30 -10.16 -1.30
N LEU A 815 9.88 -8.96 -1.22
CA LEU A 815 10.40 -8.27 -2.39
C LEU A 815 11.47 -9.13 -3.08
N GLY A 816 11.32 -9.34 -4.38
CA GLY A 816 12.21 -10.21 -5.15
C GLY A 816 11.90 -11.71 -5.03
N ASP A 817 11.00 -12.14 -4.14
CA ASP A 817 10.55 -13.53 -3.98
C ASP A 817 9.18 -13.83 -4.63
N TRP A 818 8.68 -12.90 -5.45
CA TRP A 818 7.52 -13.15 -6.29
C TRP A 818 7.78 -12.72 -7.72
N GLU A 819 6.92 -13.19 -8.62
CA GLU A 819 6.98 -12.95 -10.04
C GLU A 819 5.56 -13.00 -10.63
N ILE A 820 5.39 -12.46 -11.84
CA ILE A 820 4.13 -12.57 -12.59
C ILE A 820 4.33 -13.31 -13.91
N ALA A 821 3.30 -14.06 -14.30
CA ALA A 821 3.21 -14.74 -15.59
C ALA A 821 1.82 -14.50 -16.21
N PRO A 822 1.64 -14.77 -17.53
CA PRO A 822 0.31 -14.87 -18.11
C PRO A 822 -0.56 -15.85 -17.32
N MET A 823 -1.87 -15.62 -17.30
CA MET A 823 -2.78 -16.53 -16.60
C MET A 823 -2.81 -17.91 -17.28
N PRO A 824 -3.16 -18.99 -16.55
CA PRO A 824 -3.35 -20.30 -17.15
C PRO A 824 -4.35 -20.26 -18.32
N GLY A 825 -3.98 -20.88 -19.43
CA GLY A 825 -4.80 -20.96 -20.63
C GLY A 825 -5.39 -22.35 -20.90
N THR A 826 -6.12 -22.47 -22.00
CA THR A 826 -6.62 -23.75 -22.54
C THR A 826 -5.87 -24.10 -23.82
N VAL A 827 -5.37 -25.35 -23.89
CA VAL A 827 -4.70 -25.89 -25.08
C VAL A 827 -5.71 -26.03 -26.22
N GLN A 828 -5.40 -25.44 -27.36
CA GLN A 828 -6.20 -25.50 -28.59
C GLN A 828 -5.83 -26.73 -29.43
N GLU A 829 -6.65 -27.05 -30.45
CA GLU A 829 -6.40 -28.19 -31.34
C GLU A 829 -5.05 -28.13 -32.08
N ASP A 830 -4.52 -26.92 -32.30
CA ASP A 830 -3.22 -26.69 -32.95
C ASP A 830 -2.02 -26.75 -31.99
N GLY A 831 -2.26 -27.00 -30.70
CA GLY A 831 -1.24 -27.05 -29.65
C GLY A 831 -0.86 -25.69 -29.07
N SER A 832 -1.44 -24.58 -29.54
CA SER A 832 -1.29 -23.27 -28.91
C SER A 832 -2.07 -23.21 -27.59
N VAL A 833 -1.67 -22.31 -26.69
CA VAL A 833 -2.39 -22.09 -25.42
C VAL A 833 -3.13 -20.77 -25.50
N ALA A 834 -4.47 -20.83 -25.51
CA ALA A 834 -5.31 -19.63 -25.54
C ALA A 834 -5.57 -19.11 -24.13
N ARG A 835 -5.35 -17.82 -23.92
CA ARG A 835 -5.49 -17.15 -22.61
C ARG A 835 -6.54 -16.05 -22.63
N TRP A 836 -7.57 -16.22 -23.45
CA TRP A 836 -8.64 -15.24 -23.61
C TRP A 836 -9.20 -14.82 -22.25
N ALA A 837 -9.18 -13.51 -21.97
CA ALA A 837 -9.64 -12.95 -20.70
C ALA A 837 -10.21 -11.55 -20.91
N MET A 838 -11.03 -11.11 -19.96
CA MET A 838 -11.56 -9.73 -19.92
C MET A 838 -10.70 -8.89 -18.99
N ASN A 839 -10.39 -7.67 -19.41
CA ASN A 839 -9.73 -6.69 -18.57
C ASN A 839 -10.73 -5.66 -18.04
N THR A 840 -10.51 -5.21 -16.80
CA THR A 840 -11.21 -4.04 -16.27
C THR A 840 -10.52 -2.77 -16.73
N MET A 841 -11.28 -1.72 -17.03
CA MET A 841 -10.75 -0.46 -17.53
C MET A 841 -11.51 0.75 -17.00
N THR A 842 -10.84 1.91 -17.10
CA THR A 842 -11.51 3.21 -17.04
C THR A 842 -11.47 3.90 -18.39
N ALA A 843 -12.37 4.84 -18.63
CA ALA A 843 -12.62 5.40 -19.96
C ALA A 843 -12.87 6.91 -19.96
N ALA A 844 -12.53 7.52 -21.10
CA ALA A 844 -12.83 8.89 -21.48
C ALA A 844 -14.00 8.95 -22.46
N MET A 845 -14.97 9.83 -22.22
CA MET A 845 -16.18 9.98 -23.03
C MET A 845 -16.49 11.46 -23.30
N ILE A 846 -16.99 11.77 -24.50
CA ILE A 846 -17.54 13.09 -24.85
C ILE A 846 -19.06 13.05 -24.73
N LEU A 847 -19.65 14.05 -24.08
CA LEU A 847 -21.09 14.10 -23.83
C LEU A 847 -21.82 14.76 -25.01
N ASN A 848 -22.97 14.20 -25.40
CA ASN A 848 -23.65 14.56 -26.66
C ASN A 848 -24.17 16.01 -26.69
N LYS A 849 -24.59 16.59 -25.56
CA LYS A 849 -25.05 17.99 -25.51
C LYS A 849 -23.93 19.04 -25.52
N SER A 850 -22.66 18.63 -25.61
CA SER A 850 -21.54 19.58 -25.76
C SER A 850 -21.61 20.30 -27.09
N ASP A 851 -21.44 21.62 -27.09
CA ASP A 851 -21.28 22.41 -28.31
C ASP A 851 -19.80 22.47 -28.78
N LYS A 852 -18.88 21.85 -28.04
CA LYS A 852 -17.42 21.91 -28.22
C LYS A 852 -16.80 20.54 -28.58
N LYS A 853 -17.54 19.73 -29.33
CA LYS A 853 -17.18 18.33 -29.65
C LYS A 853 -15.80 18.19 -30.31
N GLU A 854 -15.44 19.09 -31.22
CA GLU A 854 -14.12 19.08 -31.88
C GLU A 854 -12.98 19.42 -30.91
N GLN A 855 -13.16 20.42 -30.03
CA GLN A 855 -12.17 20.73 -29.01
C GLN A 855 -12.02 19.59 -27.99
N ALA A 856 -13.14 19.01 -27.57
CA ALA A 856 -13.20 17.85 -26.69
C ALA A 856 -12.47 16.63 -27.29
N TRP A 857 -12.66 16.37 -28.59
CA TRP A 857 -11.94 15.32 -29.30
C TRP A 857 -10.43 15.58 -29.36
N ARG A 858 -10.01 16.80 -29.71
CA ARG A 858 -8.58 17.17 -29.71
C ARG A 858 -7.94 16.98 -28.33
N PHE A 859 -8.69 17.25 -27.26
CA PHE A 859 -8.23 16.99 -25.90
C PHE A 859 -8.07 15.49 -25.63
N ILE A 860 -9.07 14.66 -25.93
CA ILE A 860 -8.99 13.20 -25.70
C ILE A 860 -7.88 12.55 -26.54
N ASP A 861 -7.71 12.99 -27.79
CA ASP A 861 -6.61 12.56 -28.65
C ASP A 861 -5.25 12.89 -28.03
N TRP A 862 -5.04 14.14 -27.59
CA TRP A 862 -3.82 14.54 -26.87
C TRP A 862 -3.63 13.71 -25.60
N TRP A 863 -4.65 13.64 -24.75
CA TRP A 863 -4.60 12.98 -23.45
C TRP A 863 -4.20 11.51 -23.57
N THR A 864 -4.74 10.81 -24.56
CA THR A 864 -4.48 9.39 -24.79
C THR A 864 -3.25 9.10 -25.65
N SER A 865 -2.52 10.13 -26.09
CA SER A 865 -1.31 9.96 -26.89
C SER A 865 -0.20 9.26 -26.09
N THR A 866 0.69 8.57 -26.81
CA THR A 866 1.77 7.78 -26.19
C THR A 866 2.68 8.63 -25.32
N ASP A 867 3.11 9.79 -25.81
CA ASP A 867 4.03 10.68 -25.10
C ASP A 867 3.38 11.25 -23.83
N VAL A 868 2.12 11.70 -23.91
CA VAL A 868 1.39 12.27 -22.77
C VAL A 868 1.11 11.20 -21.71
N GLN A 869 0.72 9.99 -22.12
CA GLN A 869 0.49 8.89 -21.18
C GLN A 869 1.78 8.43 -20.48
N LEU A 870 2.90 8.41 -21.20
CA LEU A 870 4.21 8.10 -20.62
C LEU A 870 4.68 9.20 -19.66
N GLU A 871 4.57 10.47 -20.06
CA GLU A 871 4.89 11.62 -19.21
C GLU A 871 4.04 11.63 -17.94
N TYR A 872 2.72 11.48 -18.08
CA TYR A 872 1.79 11.47 -16.95
C TYR A 872 2.06 10.31 -15.99
N GLY A 873 2.29 9.10 -16.52
CA GLY A 873 2.58 7.93 -15.69
C GLY A 873 3.90 8.04 -14.92
N ASN A 874 4.95 8.56 -15.57
CA ASN A 874 6.23 8.80 -14.91
C ASN A 874 6.13 9.94 -13.90
N ALA A 875 5.43 11.03 -14.25
CA ALA A 875 5.27 12.18 -13.39
C ALA A 875 4.47 11.82 -12.13
N ILE A 876 3.31 11.16 -12.26
CA ILE A 876 2.48 10.82 -11.10
C ILE A 876 3.21 9.89 -10.13
N GLU A 877 3.94 8.89 -10.65
CA GLU A 877 4.75 7.99 -9.81
C GLU A 877 5.94 8.73 -9.18
N SER A 878 6.56 9.66 -9.89
CA SER A 878 7.63 10.52 -9.34
C SER A 878 7.12 11.47 -8.25
N PHE A 879 5.94 12.04 -8.43
CA PHE A 879 5.32 12.97 -7.48
C PHE A 879 4.79 12.27 -6.22
N TYR A 880 4.20 11.08 -6.38
CA TYR A 880 3.38 10.45 -5.34
C TYR A 880 3.84 9.05 -4.94
N GLY A 881 4.88 8.52 -5.57
CA GLY A 881 5.45 7.21 -5.30
C GLY A 881 4.75 6.06 -6.05
N PRO A 882 5.26 4.82 -5.87
CA PRO A 882 4.78 3.63 -6.58
C PRO A 882 3.32 3.25 -6.29
N GLU A 883 2.71 3.78 -5.22
CA GLU A 883 1.27 3.61 -4.95
C GLU A 883 0.38 4.25 -6.03
N TYR A 884 0.90 5.24 -6.75
CA TYR A 884 0.19 5.98 -7.81
C TYR A 884 0.55 5.50 -9.21
N ARG A 885 1.21 4.33 -9.31
CA ARG A 885 1.65 3.76 -10.58
C ARG A 885 0.50 3.70 -11.59
N TRP A 886 0.76 4.24 -12.78
CA TRP A 886 -0.25 4.43 -13.81
C TRP A 886 -0.28 3.27 -14.81
N ASN A 887 -1.37 2.50 -14.80
CA ASN A 887 -1.61 1.38 -15.71
C ASN A 887 -2.33 1.83 -17.00
N THR A 888 -1.65 2.63 -17.82
CA THR A 888 -2.22 3.16 -19.08
C THR A 888 -2.74 2.06 -20.01
N ALA A 889 -3.87 2.32 -20.66
CA ALA A 889 -4.42 1.44 -21.71
C ALA A 889 -3.71 1.62 -23.07
N ASN A 890 -2.93 2.70 -23.24
CA ASN A 890 -2.15 2.93 -24.47
C ASN A 890 -1.01 1.90 -24.53
N MET A 891 -1.09 0.96 -25.48
CA MET A 891 -0.16 -0.17 -25.58
C MET A 891 1.29 0.28 -25.78
N LYS A 892 1.54 1.31 -26.59
CA LYS A 892 2.91 1.81 -26.79
C LYS A 892 3.47 2.46 -25.53
N ALA A 893 2.66 3.25 -24.81
CA ALA A 893 3.08 3.88 -23.56
C ALA A 893 3.32 2.83 -22.48
N MET A 894 2.41 1.84 -22.34
CA MET A 894 2.56 0.75 -21.39
C MET A 894 3.83 -0.07 -21.64
N ALA A 895 4.17 -0.33 -22.91
CA ALA A 895 5.39 -1.03 -23.29
C ALA A 895 6.67 -0.23 -22.99
N ALA A 896 6.59 1.09 -22.85
CA ALA A 896 7.70 2.00 -22.59
C ALA A 896 7.80 2.44 -21.12
N MET A 897 6.86 2.02 -20.25
CA MET A 897 6.91 2.33 -18.83
C MET A 897 8.17 1.73 -18.18
N PRO A 898 8.77 2.41 -17.18
CA PRO A 898 10.01 1.98 -16.53
C PRO A 898 9.79 0.84 -15.50
N TRP A 899 8.91 -0.11 -15.82
CA TRP A 899 8.63 -1.29 -14.99
C TRP A 899 9.64 -2.41 -15.29
N PRO A 900 9.77 -3.44 -14.42
CA PRO A 900 10.64 -4.57 -14.69
C PRO A 900 10.30 -5.25 -16.02
N ALA A 901 11.32 -5.62 -16.80
CA ALA A 901 11.15 -6.05 -18.18
C ALA A 901 10.38 -7.38 -18.28
N GLU A 902 10.63 -8.30 -17.36
CA GLU A 902 9.90 -9.56 -17.17
C GLU A 902 8.40 -9.32 -16.92
N HIS A 903 8.06 -8.34 -16.08
CA HIS A 903 6.67 -7.97 -15.80
C HIS A 903 5.98 -7.41 -17.06
N ILE A 904 6.65 -6.52 -17.79
CA ILE A 904 6.14 -5.98 -19.06
C ILE A 904 5.97 -7.10 -20.10
N ALA A 905 6.86 -8.09 -20.13
CA ALA A 905 6.75 -9.23 -21.04
C ALA A 905 5.51 -10.09 -20.72
N ALA A 906 5.27 -10.40 -19.44
CA ALA A 906 4.07 -11.13 -19.02
C ALA A 906 2.77 -10.35 -19.32
N ILE A 907 2.76 -9.04 -19.07
CA ILE A 907 1.62 -8.15 -19.39
C ILE A 907 1.36 -8.12 -20.89
N LYS A 908 2.42 -7.98 -21.71
CA LYS A 908 2.30 -8.00 -23.17
C LYS A 908 1.70 -9.31 -23.64
N GLU A 909 2.25 -10.43 -23.21
CA GLU A 909 1.74 -11.75 -23.60
C GLU A 909 0.28 -11.91 -23.18
N GLN A 910 -0.08 -11.62 -21.93
CA GLN A 910 -1.46 -11.71 -21.47
C GLN A 910 -2.41 -10.80 -22.27
N ASN A 911 -1.99 -9.57 -22.57
CA ASN A 911 -2.85 -8.64 -23.28
C ASN A 911 -3.09 -9.01 -24.74
N ARG A 912 -2.22 -9.82 -25.38
CA ARG A 912 -2.51 -10.34 -26.74
C ARG A 912 -3.83 -11.10 -26.79
N TRP A 913 -4.21 -11.70 -25.66
CA TRP A 913 -5.41 -12.52 -25.50
C TRP A 913 -6.56 -11.74 -24.86
N ASN A 914 -6.63 -10.43 -25.01
CA ASN A 914 -7.67 -9.67 -24.36
C ASN A 914 -8.96 -9.66 -25.20
N ARG A 915 -10.08 -10.03 -24.57
CA ARG A 915 -11.41 -10.06 -25.20
C ARG A 915 -12.44 -9.72 -24.14
N ASN A 916 -12.93 -8.48 -24.16
CA ASN A 916 -13.96 -8.07 -23.24
C ASN A 916 -15.35 -8.51 -23.70
N VAL A 917 -16.20 -8.78 -22.71
CA VAL A 917 -17.64 -8.98 -22.92
C VAL A 917 -18.26 -7.65 -23.37
N PRO A 918 -18.98 -7.59 -24.50
CA PRO A 918 -19.62 -6.36 -24.95
C PRO A 918 -20.81 -6.00 -24.06
N PHE A 919 -21.05 -4.70 -23.87
CA PHE A 919 -22.23 -4.20 -23.15
C PHE A 919 -23.41 -4.02 -24.09
N LEU A 920 -24.57 -4.58 -23.74
CA LEU A 920 -25.79 -4.49 -24.55
C LEU A 920 -27.04 -4.34 -23.68
N PRO A 921 -28.20 -3.94 -24.25
CA PRO A 921 -29.44 -3.86 -23.50
C PRO A 921 -29.83 -5.19 -22.83
N GLY A 922 -29.80 -5.22 -21.50
CA GLY A 922 -30.01 -6.45 -20.71
C GLY A 922 -28.73 -7.21 -20.37
N GLY A 923 -27.59 -6.80 -20.93
CA GLY A 923 -26.26 -7.40 -20.72
C GLY A 923 -25.80 -7.37 -19.26
N TYR A 924 -26.20 -6.34 -18.50
CA TYR A 924 -25.94 -6.22 -17.06
C TYR A 924 -26.39 -7.45 -16.24
N LEU A 925 -27.32 -8.23 -16.77
CA LEU A 925 -27.84 -9.42 -16.12
C LEU A 925 -26.88 -10.61 -16.21
N LEU A 926 -25.95 -10.65 -17.17
CA LEU A 926 -25.08 -11.80 -17.44
C LEU A 926 -24.29 -12.22 -16.20
N ALA A 927 -23.54 -11.29 -15.59
CA ALA A 927 -22.71 -11.60 -14.43
C ALA A 927 -23.54 -12.17 -13.26
N ARG A 928 -24.73 -11.60 -13.03
CA ARG A 928 -25.65 -12.06 -11.99
C ARG A 928 -26.20 -13.45 -12.28
N GLU A 929 -26.58 -13.74 -13.52
CA GLU A 929 -27.11 -15.07 -13.88
C GLU A 929 -26.03 -16.14 -13.88
N MET A 930 -24.78 -15.79 -14.21
CA MET A 930 -23.64 -16.70 -14.05
C MET A 930 -23.37 -17.01 -12.58
N GLU A 931 -23.42 -16.00 -11.71
CA GLU A 931 -23.34 -16.21 -10.25
C GLU A 931 -24.48 -17.10 -9.74
N PHE A 932 -25.71 -16.91 -10.23
CA PHE A 932 -26.83 -17.79 -9.87
C PHE A 932 -26.67 -19.21 -10.39
N ALA A 933 -26.12 -19.42 -11.60
CA ALA A 933 -25.81 -20.76 -12.10
C ALA A 933 -24.72 -21.43 -11.25
N PHE A 934 -23.66 -20.69 -10.94
CA PHE A 934 -22.57 -21.15 -10.09
C PHE A 934 -23.08 -21.57 -8.71
N ASN A 935 -23.84 -20.71 -8.03
CA ASN A 935 -24.40 -21.02 -6.71
C ASN A 935 -25.34 -22.22 -6.73
N ARG A 936 -26.15 -22.38 -7.77
CA ARG A 936 -27.01 -23.57 -7.93
C ARG A 936 -26.20 -24.85 -8.10
N THR A 937 -25.08 -24.78 -8.81
CA THR A 937 -24.20 -25.93 -9.02
C THR A 937 -23.40 -26.27 -7.77
N ILE A 938 -22.72 -25.28 -7.20
CA ILE A 938 -21.77 -25.47 -6.11
C ILE A 938 -22.47 -25.64 -4.76
N VAL A 939 -23.46 -24.80 -4.46
CA VAL A 939 -24.14 -24.77 -3.15
C VAL A 939 -25.35 -25.69 -3.15
N GLN A 940 -26.21 -25.60 -4.16
CA GLN A 940 -27.47 -26.37 -4.20
C GLN A 940 -27.30 -27.76 -4.82
N LYS A 941 -26.10 -28.10 -5.32
CA LYS A 941 -25.76 -29.37 -5.96
C LYS A 941 -26.70 -29.75 -7.12
N ILE A 942 -27.23 -28.73 -7.80
CA ILE A 942 -28.01 -28.90 -9.03
C ILE A 942 -27.02 -29.20 -10.16
N PRO A 943 -27.32 -30.16 -11.07
CA PRO A 943 -26.44 -30.45 -12.21
C PRO A 943 -26.04 -29.18 -12.97
N ALA A 944 -24.78 -29.13 -13.39
CA ALA A 944 -24.20 -27.93 -14.03
C ALA A 944 -24.98 -27.49 -15.27
N LYS A 945 -25.45 -28.46 -16.08
CA LYS A 945 -26.28 -28.22 -17.27
C LYS A 945 -27.61 -27.54 -16.92
N ASP A 946 -28.40 -28.13 -16.02
CA ASP A 946 -29.68 -27.58 -15.55
C ASP A 946 -29.49 -26.18 -14.94
N SER A 947 -28.35 -25.99 -14.27
CA SER A 947 -27.94 -24.69 -13.74
C SER A 947 -27.76 -23.67 -14.86
N LEU A 948 -26.87 -23.92 -15.81
CA LEU A 948 -26.62 -23.00 -16.92
C LEU A 948 -27.89 -22.73 -17.76
N ASP A 949 -28.70 -23.75 -18.06
CA ASP A 949 -29.93 -23.64 -18.85
C ASP A 949 -30.94 -22.65 -18.27
N THR A 950 -31.13 -22.70 -16.95
CA THR A 950 -32.04 -21.78 -16.27
C THR A 950 -31.56 -20.33 -16.38
N SER A 951 -30.25 -20.11 -16.25
CA SER A 951 -29.63 -18.78 -16.38
C SER A 951 -29.68 -18.29 -17.82
N PHE A 952 -29.50 -19.17 -18.80
CA PHE A 952 -29.70 -18.88 -20.21
C PHE A 952 -31.13 -18.40 -20.50
N VAL A 953 -32.14 -19.13 -20.02
CA VAL A 953 -33.56 -18.75 -20.22
C VAL A 953 -33.88 -17.41 -19.56
N ALA A 954 -33.33 -17.13 -18.37
CA ALA A 954 -33.51 -15.84 -17.70
C ALA A 954 -32.86 -14.70 -18.51
N MET A 955 -31.64 -14.91 -19.00
CA MET A 955 -30.91 -13.94 -19.80
C MET A 955 -31.61 -13.64 -21.12
N ALA A 956 -32.05 -14.68 -21.85
CA ALA A 956 -32.76 -14.52 -23.12
C ALA A 956 -34.06 -13.72 -22.96
N ARG A 957 -34.81 -13.95 -21.86
CA ARG A 957 -36.02 -13.16 -21.55
C ARG A 957 -35.70 -11.70 -21.27
N GLU A 958 -34.65 -11.41 -20.52
CA GLU A 958 -34.30 -10.03 -20.18
C GLU A 958 -33.77 -9.24 -21.38
N ILE A 959 -32.91 -9.85 -22.22
CA ILE A 959 -32.44 -9.24 -23.47
C ILE A 959 -33.63 -8.88 -24.35
N ALA A 960 -34.58 -9.81 -24.55
CA ALA A 960 -35.78 -9.55 -25.34
C ALA A 960 -36.63 -8.41 -24.74
N ARG A 961 -36.82 -8.40 -23.41
CA ARG A 961 -37.57 -7.37 -22.69
C ARG A 961 -36.93 -5.99 -22.84
N LYS A 962 -35.61 -5.88 -22.69
CA LYS A 962 -34.88 -4.61 -22.79
C LYS A 962 -34.82 -4.08 -24.21
N GLN A 963 -34.68 -4.95 -25.21
CA GLN A 963 -34.79 -4.54 -26.61
C GLN A 963 -36.17 -3.98 -26.93
N GLN A 964 -37.24 -4.56 -26.36
CA GLN A 964 -38.59 -4.04 -26.48
C GLN A 964 -38.75 -2.68 -25.79
N ASP A 965 -38.25 -2.52 -24.55
CA ASP A 965 -38.28 -1.26 -23.79
C ASP A 965 -37.59 -0.11 -24.55
N LEU A 966 -36.49 -0.40 -25.26
CA LEU A 966 -35.71 0.57 -26.05
C LEU A 966 -36.20 0.71 -27.50
N GLY A 967 -37.26 0.01 -27.90
CA GLY A 967 -37.83 0.10 -29.24
C GLY A 967 -36.90 -0.40 -30.36
N ILE A 968 -35.96 -1.31 -30.05
CA ILE A 968 -35.04 -1.90 -31.04
C ILE A 968 -35.86 -2.82 -31.97
N ARG A 969 -35.97 -2.43 -33.25
CA ARG A 969 -36.86 -3.09 -34.23
C ARG A 969 -36.22 -4.31 -34.89
N ASN A 970 -37.04 -5.20 -35.44
CA ASN A 970 -36.58 -6.30 -36.29
C ASN A 970 -35.78 -5.77 -37.50
N GLY A 971 -34.49 -6.13 -37.55
CA GLY A 971 -33.53 -5.74 -38.59
C GLY A 971 -32.43 -4.78 -38.12
N GLN A 972 -32.53 -4.21 -36.91
CA GLN A 972 -31.45 -3.43 -36.31
C GLN A 972 -30.44 -4.36 -35.63
N ARG A 973 -29.20 -4.37 -36.13
CA ARG A 973 -28.08 -5.12 -35.57
C ARG A 973 -27.32 -4.21 -34.59
N LEU A 974 -26.84 -4.76 -33.48
CA LEU A 974 -25.99 -4.01 -32.55
C LEU A 974 -24.52 -4.04 -32.97
N ASP A 975 -24.13 -5.14 -33.64
CA ASP A 975 -22.83 -5.44 -34.25
C ASP A 975 -21.61 -5.12 -33.35
N PHE A 976 -20.79 -6.13 -33.08
CA PHE A 976 -19.59 -5.95 -32.28
C PHE A 976 -18.34 -6.25 -33.09
N PRO A 977 -17.23 -5.52 -32.86
CA PRO A 977 -15.92 -5.93 -33.35
C PRO A 977 -15.66 -7.39 -32.98
N VAL A 978 -15.29 -8.19 -33.98
CA VAL A 978 -14.89 -9.59 -33.78
C VAL A 978 -13.40 -9.60 -33.44
N VAL A 979 -13.06 -10.28 -32.35
CA VAL A 979 -11.68 -10.49 -31.90
C VAL A 979 -11.52 -11.98 -31.66
N ASP A 980 -10.97 -12.65 -32.66
CA ASP A 980 -10.82 -14.10 -32.75
C ASP A 980 -9.35 -14.53 -32.93
N GLN A 981 -8.43 -13.58 -33.00
CA GLN A 981 -6.99 -13.80 -33.12
C GLN A 981 -6.23 -12.97 -32.09
N PRO A 982 -5.14 -13.51 -31.49
CA PRO A 982 -4.30 -12.75 -30.58
C PRO A 982 -3.76 -11.49 -31.25
N TYR A 983 -3.85 -10.36 -30.56
CA TYR A 983 -3.40 -9.07 -31.10
C TYR A 983 -1.94 -8.81 -30.73
N ASP A 984 -1.08 -8.64 -31.72
CA ASP A 984 0.30 -8.22 -31.49
C ASP A 984 0.37 -6.69 -31.34
N TRP A 985 1.12 -6.22 -30.33
CA TRP A 985 1.22 -4.80 -29.98
C TRP A 985 2.00 -3.97 -31.02
N GLY A 986 2.48 -4.60 -32.09
CA GLY A 986 3.36 -4.02 -33.08
C GLY A 986 4.75 -3.82 -32.48
N GLU A 987 5.68 -4.72 -32.78
CA GLU A 987 7.10 -4.42 -32.55
C GLU A 987 7.49 -3.24 -33.43
N THR A 988 8.15 -2.23 -32.85
CA THR A 988 9.20 -1.57 -33.63
C THR A 988 10.31 -2.61 -33.71
N PRO A 989 10.68 -3.12 -34.90
CA PRO A 989 11.75 -4.10 -34.98
C PRO A 989 13.05 -3.45 -34.47
N LYS A 990 13.62 -4.05 -33.42
CA LYS A 990 14.98 -3.93 -32.84
C LYS A 990 15.74 -2.61 -32.97
#